data_AF-A0A2N1NWT6-F1
#
_entry.id   AF-A0A2N1NWT6-F1
#
_cell.length_a   1.000
_cell.length_b   1.000
_cell.length_c   1.000
_cell.angle_alpha   90.00
_cell.angle_beta   90.00
_cell.angle_gamma   90.00
#
_symmetry.space_group_name_H-M   'P 1'
#
loop_
_entity.id
_entity.type
_entity.pdbx_description
1 polymer ?
#
loop_
_entity_poly.entity_id
_entity_poly.type
_entity_poly.pdbx_seq_one_letter_code
_entity_poly.pdbx_strand_id
1 'polypeptide(L)'
;MDDSSENLFSDKPREFIEKLGFCYYELNNKFINLLEENQKIKQQCKNLEEKNQENLRLNSELNKKNQEISCTNSNLIKENKEVSRINSELKEKLEEKEKKIEEFQRYVSNLENQRNEELKQLKKLEMMSQNLDKNLGILKLEEINENIIKTFRENNEDFLASFSNKDPNESLPYSNIKVVVGLDFGTTYSGFSYCHVANKQNICSNEIWPGKVGKLKINTILRYDDEYNNVLLWGAPALVKKQIRKIAKKNNQYNERNKLVELFKLFLGNLQENSRPKLPVDYKKAITDYLKEFGKVIKDTIATHWNINFFENVLLILTVPAEYSEKYIAIMRECAYNANLINDKYSKNLQFISAPEAAAIYCMKNELQKYDLLNIEETFMVVDCGGGTVDLTTRKLVGNKLSEITERIGYFCGSTFIDREFIEFLRRILGYRAIDHLKENNYDQFQCLVQEFRKNAKEPFTGVNREFYYELDIENISPNLLQYVDEEIREMMEKDEWLIKVNFNDIKLMFDPIIDRIIRLIYVQLENIQKACSAMFLVGGFSENKYLQRRIKQEFCHYIKCLRISDQPIAAISRGAVVYGLSIKSSDCIISSRVLKYTYGIKLCVDWKEGDPIERKTFYGKVFKFSPLVRKGTVVKVDQVFNSSNHRPSNPSQTALNFALYRTSEYNVEYCDEPGVELLGSLRIDLPDVHLGYNRSVTFGLSFGQMEISAFAENAVNGQKYVTSFSLNDDDD
;
A
#
# COMPACT_ATOMS: atom_id res chain seq x y z
N MET A 1 7.60 -10.76 139.98
CA MET A 1 9.06 -10.57 139.96
C MET A 1 9.49 -10.81 138.53
N ASP A 2 10.22 -9.84 138.00
CA ASP A 2 10.64 -9.74 136.61
C ASP A 2 11.41 -10.94 136.07
N ASP A 3 11.32 -11.03 134.75
CA ASP A 3 12.28 -11.52 133.76
C ASP A 3 12.85 -12.94 133.88
N SER A 4 12.61 -13.74 132.83
CA SER A 4 13.42 -13.60 131.60
C SER A 4 12.96 -14.55 130.50
N SER A 5 12.82 -14.01 129.28
CA SER A 5 13.26 -14.52 127.96
C SER A 5 12.94 -15.98 127.55
N GLU A 6 12.57 -16.35 126.32
CA GLU A 6 12.70 -15.70 125.02
C GLU A 6 11.91 -16.52 123.97
N ASN A 7 11.51 -15.82 122.90
CA ASN A 7 11.30 -16.28 121.51
C ASN A 7 10.33 -17.43 121.19
N LEU A 8 9.34 -17.15 120.32
CA LEU A 8 9.14 -17.81 119.02
C LEU A 8 7.92 -17.19 118.29
N PHE A 9 8.13 -16.33 117.29
CA PHE A 9 7.14 -16.08 116.23
C PHE A 9 7.77 -16.51 114.91
N SER A 10 7.22 -17.54 114.25
CA SER A 10 7.72 -18.06 112.98
C SER A 10 6.79 -17.66 111.83
N ASP A 11 7.36 -17.02 110.79
CA ASP A 11 6.79 -16.49 109.54
C ASP A 11 6.09 -17.50 108.59
N LYS A 12 5.63 -18.65 109.09
CA LYS A 12 5.15 -19.76 108.25
C LYS A 12 3.84 -19.50 107.46
N PRO A 13 2.85 -18.70 107.90
CA PRO A 13 1.60 -18.54 107.15
C PRO A 13 1.71 -17.62 105.93
N ARG A 14 2.60 -16.61 105.99
CA ARG A 14 2.73 -15.57 104.95
C ARG A 14 3.40 -16.12 103.69
N GLU A 15 4.44 -16.94 103.88
CA GLU A 15 5.17 -17.58 102.79
C GLU A 15 4.32 -18.59 101.99
N PHE A 16 3.36 -19.24 102.66
CA PHE A 16 2.47 -20.22 102.02
C PHE A 16 1.38 -19.56 101.15
N ILE A 17 0.84 -18.43 101.59
CA ILE A 17 -0.15 -17.64 100.83
C ILE A 17 0.50 -16.97 99.63
N GLU A 18 1.72 -16.43 99.77
CA GLU A 18 2.46 -15.85 98.64
C GLU A 18 2.84 -16.90 97.58
N LYS A 19 3.27 -18.11 98.00
CA LYS A 19 3.53 -19.22 97.07
C LYS A 19 2.27 -19.68 96.31
N LEU A 20 1.12 -19.79 96.99
CA LEU A 20 -0.15 -20.12 96.34
C LEU A 20 -0.62 -19.03 95.37
N GLY A 21 -0.48 -17.75 95.75
CA GLY A 21 -0.80 -16.62 94.87
C GLY A 21 0.07 -16.58 93.62
N PHE A 22 1.38 -16.83 93.78
CA PHE A 22 2.33 -16.89 92.66
C PHE A 22 2.03 -18.09 91.73
N CYS A 23 1.76 -19.27 92.29
CA CYS A 23 1.38 -20.44 91.48
C CYS A 23 0.06 -20.22 90.73
N TYR A 24 -0.95 -19.59 91.35
CA TYR A 24 -2.21 -19.27 90.67
C TYR A 24 -1.99 -18.25 89.55
N TYR A 25 -1.16 -17.24 89.77
CA TYR A 25 -0.81 -16.23 88.77
C TYR A 25 -0.07 -16.85 87.57
N GLU A 26 0.92 -17.72 87.81
CA GLU A 26 1.59 -18.46 86.73
C GLU A 26 0.64 -19.37 85.95
N LEU A 27 -0.26 -20.07 86.64
CA LEU A 27 -1.23 -20.95 85.99
C LEU A 27 -2.21 -20.15 85.12
N ASN A 28 -2.69 -19.02 85.62
CA ASN A 28 -3.60 -18.13 84.91
C ASN A 28 -2.94 -17.52 83.67
N ASN A 29 -1.68 -17.07 83.77
CA ASN A 29 -0.92 -16.58 82.62
C ASN A 29 -0.67 -17.66 81.57
N LYS A 30 -0.37 -18.91 81.99
CA LYS A 30 -0.28 -20.04 81.05
C LYS A 30 -1.62 -20.31 80.36
N PHE A 31 -2.74 -20.21 81.08
CA PHE A 31 -4.07 -20.42 80.51
C PHE A 31 -4.45 -19.32 79.51
N ILE A 32 -4.12 -18.06 79.80
CA ILE A 32 -4.32 -16.92 78.87
C ILE A 32 -3.48 -17.11 77.60
N ASN A 33 -2.20 -17.46 77.72
CA ASN A 33 -1.34 -17.72 76.56
C ASN A 33 -1.88 -18.87 75.70
N LEU A 34 -2.37 -19.96 76.32
CA LEU A 34 -2.99 -21.07 75.59
C LEU A 34 -4.29 -20.65 74.89
N LEU A 35 -5.08 -19.75 75.48
CA LEU A 35 -6.28 -19.20 74.85
C LEU A 35 -5.93 -18.34 73.62
N GLU A 36 -4.90 -17.51 73.71
CA GLU A 36 -4.42 -16.70 72.57
C GLU A 36 -3.86 -17.57 71.44
N GLU A 37 -3.08 -18.60 71.76
CA GLU A 37 -2.60 -19.57 70.77
C GLU A 37 -3.76 -20.32 70.10
N ASN A 38 -4.77 -20.73 70.87
CA ASN A 38 -5.95 -21.41 70.33
C ASN A 38 -6.75 -20.48 69.39
N GLN A 39 -6.87 -19.19 69.71
CA GLN A 39 -7.47 -18.20 68.80
C GLN A 39 -6.66 -18.01 67.51
N LYS A 40 -5.33 -17.95 67.59
CA LYS A 40 -4.46 -17.87 66.41
C LYS A 40 -4.60 -19.10 65.51
N ILE A 41 -4.63 -20.30 66.11
CA ILE A 41 -4.82 -21.57 65.38
C ILE A 41 -6.19 -21.58 64.69
N LYS A 42 -7.27 -21.16 65.38
CA LYS A 42 -8.61 -21.06 64.75
C LYS A 42 -8.63 -20.11 63.56
N GLN A 43 -7.96 -18.97 63.64
CA GLN A 43 -7.87 -18.04 62.52
C GLN A 43 -7.05 -18.62 61.35
N GLN A 44 -5.97 -19.34 61.63
CA GLN A 44 -5.19 -20.03 60.60
C GLN A 44 -5.99 -21.14 59.91
N CYS A 45 -6.77 -21.93 60.67
CA CYS A 45 -7.67 -22.94 60.10
C CYS A 45 -8.69 -22.32 59.16
N LYS A 46 -9.31 -21.19 59.55
CA LYS A 46 -10.26 -20.47 58.71
C LYS A 46 -9.64 -19.97 57.40
N ASN A 47 -8.45 -19.38 57.48
CA ASN A 47 -7.73 -18.91 56.28
C ASN A 47 -7.34 -20.07 55.35
N LEU A 48 -7.01 -21.24 55.91
CA LEU A 48 -6.72 -22.45 55.12
C LEU A 48 -7.98 -23.01 54.44
N GLU A 49 -9.14 -22.99 55.12
CA GLU A 49 -10.42 -23.38 54.53
C GLU A 49 -10.81 -22.49 53.35
N GLU A 50 -10.64 -21.16 53.48
CA GLU A 50 -10.91 -20.20 52.40
C GLU A 50 -9.99 -20.44 51.19
N LYS A 51 -8.68 -20.63 51.42
CA LYS A 51 -7.73 -20.99 50.35
C LYS A 51 -8.06 -22.33 49.69
N ASN A 52 -8.54 -23.31 50.46
CA ASN A 52 -8.90 -24.60 49.90
C ASN A 52 -10.16 -24.50 49.01
N GLN A 53 -11.14 -23.69 49.40
CA GLN A 53 -12.30 -23.39 48.56
C GLN A 53 -11.91 -22.66 47.27
N GLU A 54 -10.96 -21.72 47.34
CA GLU A 54 -10.44 -21.02 46.16
C GLU A 54 -9.70 -21.98 45.20
N ASN A 55 -8.85 -22.85 45.74
CA ASN A 55 -8.19 -23.89 44.94
C ASN A 55 -9.17 -24.85 44.27
N LEU A 56 -10.27 -25.22 44.95
CA LEU A 56 -11.32 -26.05 44.35
C LEU A 56 -12.03 -25.33 43.18
N ARG A 57 -12.27 -24.01 43.28
CA ARG A 57 -12.82 -23.21 42.18
C ARG A 57 -11.86 -23.15 40.99
N LEU A 58 -10.60 -22.81 41.24
CA LEU A 58 -9.55 -22.76 40.21
C LEU A 58 -9.38 -24.11 39.48
N ASN A 59 -9.39 -25.23 40.22
CA ASN A 59 -9.33 -26.56 39.61
C ASN A 59 -10.56 -26.86 38.74
N SER A 60 -11.75 -26.42 39.15
CA SER A 60 -12.96 -26.55 38.33
C SER A 60 -12.86 -25.73 37.05
N GLU A 61 -12.32 -24.51 37.09
CA GLU A 61 -12.13 -23.67 35.90
C GLU A 61 -11.07 -24.24 34.97
N LEU A 62 -9.97 -24.75 35.51
CA LEU A 62 -8.90 -25.40 34.74
C LEU A 62 -9.43 -26.63 34.01
N ASN A 63 -10.28 -27.44 34.66
CA ASN A 63 -10.91 -28.59 34.04
C ASN A 63 -11.86 -28.20 32.89
N LYS A 64 -12.63 -27.12 33.04
CA LYS A 64 -13.47 -26.59 31.95
C LYS A 64 -12.62 -26.13 30.76
N LYS A 65 -11.55 -25.38 31.01
CA LYS A 65 -10.61 -24.95 29.95
C LYS A 65 -9.96 -26.14 29.25
N ASN A 66 -9.56 -27.17 29.99
CA ASN A 66 -8.99 -28.38 29.39
C ASN A 66 -9.98 -29.12 28.49
N GLN A 67 -11.27 -29.17 28.86
CA GLN A 67 -12.32 -29.73 28.02
C GLN A 67 -12.52 -28.90 26.75
N GLU A 68 -12.52 -27.57 26.85
CA GLU A 68 -12.61 -26.67 25.69
C GLU A 68 -11.43 -26.85 24.73
N ILE A 69 -10.20 -26.93 25.25
CA ILE A 69 -9.00 -27.19 24.45
C ILE A 69 -9.10 -28.55 23.75
N SER A 70 -9.57 -29.59 24.45
CA SER A 70 -9.76 -30.91 23.86
C SER A 70 -10.79 -30.90 22.73
N CYS A 71 -11.88 -30.14 22.86
CA CYS A 71 -12.88 -29.96 21.80
C CYS A 71 -12.28 -29.22 20.59
N THR A 72 -11.55 -28.13 20.82
CA THR A 72 -10.88 -27.37 19.76
C THR A 72 -9.86 -28.23 19.00
N ASN A 73 -9.03 -28.99 19.71
CA ASN A 73 -8.05 -29.89 19.10
C ASN A 73 -8.72 -30.97 18.24
N SER A 74 -9.87 -31.51 18.69
CA SER A 74 -10.64 -32.48 17.91
C SER A 74 -11.18 -31.87 16.60
N ASN A 75 -11.65 -30.61 16.64
CA ASN A 75 -12.11 -29.90 15.45
C ASN A 75 -10.95 -29.59 14.49
N LEU A 76 -9.81 -29.13 15.00
CA LEU A 76 -8.61 -28.89 14.19
C LEU A 76 -8.10 -30.17 13.51
N ILE A 77 -8.17 -31.32 14.17
CA ILE A 77 -7.81 -32.61 13.56
C ILE A 77 -8.76 -32.96 12.40
N LYS A 78 -10.06 -32.66 12.52
CA LYS A 78 -11.03 -32.88 11.43
C LYS A 78 -10.77 -31.94 10.26
N GLU A 79 -10.53 -30.66 10.52
CA GLU A 79 -10.18 -29.68 9.48
C GLU A 79 -8.90 -30.06 8.75
N ASN A 80 -7.87 -30.50 9.48
CA ASN A 80 -6.59 -30.89 8.89
C ASN A 80 -6.71 -32.15 8.00
N LYS A 81 -7.61 -33.08 8.35
CA LYS A 81 -7.96 -34.22 7.48
C LYS A 81 -8.66 -33.77 6.20
N GLU A 82 -9.56 -32.79 6.28
CA GLU A 82 -10.25 -32.26 5.11
C GLU A 82 -9.30 -31.48 4.19
N VAL A 83 -8.41 -30.66 4.75
CA VAL A 83 -7.33 -30.00 3.99
C VAL A 83 -6.43 -31.01 3.29
N SER A 84 -6.06 -32.10 3.97
CA SER A 84 -5.26 -33.17 3.37
C SER A 84 -5.99 -33.85 2.20
N ARG A 85 -7.30 -34.05 2.31
CA ARG A 85 -8.14 -34.59 1.23
C ARG A 85 -8.17 -33.65 0.02
N ILE A 86 -8.43 -32.36 0.26
CA ILE A 86 -8.47 -31.32 -0.78
C ILE A 86 -7.10 -31.21 -1.49
N ASN A 87 -6.00 -31.25 -0.75
CA ASN A 87 -4.65 -31.21 -1.32
C ASN A 87 -4.38 -32.42 -2.23
N SER A 88 -4.86 -33.60 -1.86
CA SER A 88 -4.76 -34.80 -2.71
C SER A 88 -5.54 -34.62 -4.02
N GLU A 89 -6.78 -34.13 -3.96
CA GLU A 89 -7.62 -33.87 -5.14
C GLU A 89 -7.03 -32.78 -6.05
N LEU A 90 -6.45 -31.73 -5.48
CA LEU A 90 -5.77 -30.68 -6.23
C LEU A 90 -4.51 -31.21 -6.94
N LYS A 91 -3.76 -32.09 -6.28
CA LYS A 91 -2.56 -32.71 -6.85
C LYS A 91 -2.92 -33.57 -8.07
N GLU A 92 -3.98 -34.38 -7.99
CA GLU A 92 -4.47 -35.16 -9.14
C GLU A 92 -4.92 -34.26 -10.30
N LYS A 93 -5.63 -33.17 -10.02
CA LYS A 93 -6.02 -32.19 -11.05
C LYS A 93 -4.83 -31.47 -11.69
N LEU A 94 -3.78 -31.22 -10.92
CA LEU A 94 -2.55 -30.62 -11.41
C LEU A 94 -1.83 -31.57 -12.38
N GLU A 95 -1.68 -32.84 -12.00
CA GLU A 95 -1.08 -33.87 -12.87
C GLU A 95 -1.87 -34.07 -14.18
N GLU A 96 -3.22 -33.96 -14.13
CA GLU A 96 -4.04 -34.02 -15.34
C GLU A 96 -3.83 -32.81 -16.26
N LYS A 97 -3.68 -31.60 -15.68
CA LYS A 97 -3.38 -30.39 -16.44
C LYS A 97 -1.98 -30.42 -17.04
N GLU A 98 -0.98 -30.92 -16.32
CA GLU A 98 0.39 -31.07 -16.82
C GLU A 98 0.43 -32.00 -18.04
N LYS A 99 -0.27 -33.14 -18.00
CA LYS A 99 -0.40 -34.03 -19.17
C LYS A 99 -1.02 -33.32 -20.37
N LYS A 100 -2.08 -32.52 -20.17
CA LYS A 100 -2.69 -31.73 -21.25
C LYS A 100 -1.73 -30.67 -21.82
N ILE A 101 -0.93 -30.03 -20.96
CA ILE A 101 0.09 -29.07 -21.40
C ILE A 101 1.16 -29.76 -22.25
N GLU A 102 1.62 -30.94 -21.87
CA GLU A 102 2.57 -31.73 -22.68
C GLU A 102 1.99 -32.11 -24.06
N GLU A 103 0.71 -32.50 -24.10
CA GLU A 103 0.00 -32.77 -25.36
C GLU A 103 -0.10 -31.52 -26.24
N PHE A 104 -0.46 -30.37 -25.66
CA PHE A 104 -0.50 -29.09 -26.37
C PHE A 104 0.88 -28.67 -26.88
N GLN A 105 1.94 -28.85 -26.10
CA GLN A 105 3.31 -28.54 -26.53
C GLN A 105 3.75 -29.40 -27.72
N ARG A 106 3.40 -30.69 -27.73
CA ARG A 106 3.63 -31.56 -28.90
C ARG A 106 2.85 -31.08 -30.12
N TYR A 107 1.59 -30.69 -29.94
CA TYR A 107 0.76 -30.17 -31.04
C TYR A 107 1.34 -28.88 -31.63
N VAL A 108 1.76 -27.94 -30.79
CA VAL A 108 2.41 -26.68 -31.23
C VAL A 108 3.72 -26.99 -31.96
N SER A 109 4.56 -27.89 -31.45
CA SER A 109 5.81 -28.28 -32.12
C SER A 109 5.57 -28.88 -33.51
N ASN A 110 4.51 -29.69 -33.67
CA ASN A 110 4.12 -30.22 -34.97
C ASN A 110 3.67 -29.13 -35.95
N LEU A 111 2.87 -28.16 -35.48
CA LEU A 111 2.45 -27.01 -36.30
C LEU A 111 3.63 -26.12 -36.72
N GLU A 112 4.60 -25.92 -35.82
CA GLU A 112 5.82 -25.17 -36.14
C GLU A 112 6.65 -25.87 -37.21
N ASN A 113 6.78 -27.19 -37.12
CA ASN A 113 7.46 -27.99 -38.14
C ASN A 113 6.75 -27.88 -39.50
N GLN A 114 5.42 -27.98 -39.51
CA GLN A 114 4.62 -27.84 -40.74
C GLN A 114 4.78 -26.45 -41.37
N ARG A 115 4.68 -25.38 -40.56
CA ARG A 115 4.92 -24.00 -41.00
C ARG A 115 6.32 -23.83 -41.59
N ASN A 116 7.33 -24.45 -40.98
CA ASN A 116 8.71 -24.36 -41.45
C ASN A 116 8.90 -25.08 -42.80
N GLU A 117 8.18 -26.16 -43.06
CA GLU A 117 8.16 -26.81 -44.38
C GLU A 117 7.47 -25.95 -45.44
N GLU A 118 6.31 -25.37 -45.12
CA GLU A 118 5.59 -24.45 -46.00
C GLU A 118 6.45 -23.23 -46.34
N LEU A 119 7.16 -22.66 -45.37
CA LEU A 119 8.07 -21.53 -45.58
C LEU A 119 9.25 -21.90 -46.49
N LYS A 120 9.76 -23.14 -46.41
CA LYS A 120 10.79 -23.64 -47.35
C LYS A 120 10.24 -23.78 -48.77
N GLN A 121 8.99 -24.20 -48.93
CA GLN A 121 8.33 -24.27 -50.23
C GLN A 121 8.11 -22.87 -50.81
N LEU A 122 7.67 -21.91 -49.99
CA LEU A 122 7.46 -20.52 -50.38
C LEU A 122 8.77 -19.89 -50.89
N LYS A 123 9.88 -20.09 -50.17
CA LYS A 123 11.21 -19.61 -50.60
C LYS A 123 11.66 -20.23 -51.92
N LYS A 124 11.35 -21.51 -52.18
CA LYS A 124 11.63 -22.14 -53.48
C LYS A 124 10.80 -21.53 -54.61
N LEU A 125 9.53 -21.24 -54.36
CA LEU A 125 8.64 -20.58 -55.32
C LEU A 125 9.10 -19.15 -55.62
N GLU A 126 9.54 -18.42 -54.59
CA GLU A 126 10.07 -17.07 -54.71
C GLU A 126 11.37 -17.05 -55.54
N MET A 127 12.26 -18.01 -55.33
CA MET A 127 13.48 -18.17 -56.13
C MET A 127 13.17 -18.56 -57.59
N MET A 128 12.12 -19.35 -57.83
CA MET A 128 11.62 -19.63 -59.18
C MET A 128 11.00 -18.38 -59.84
N SER A 129 10.23 -17.57 -59.09
CA SER A 129 9.68 -16.30 -59.57
C SER A 129 10.78 -15.32 -59.96
N GLN A 130 11.80 -15.15 -59.11
CA GLN A 130 12.93 -14.28 -59.40
C GLN A 130 13.72 -14.72 -60.63
N ASN A 131 13.87 -16.03 -60.85
CA ASN A 131 14.49 -16.55 -62.08
C ASN A 131 13.61 -16.32 -63.32
N LEU A 132 12.29 -16.45 -63.19
CA LEU A 132 11.32 -16.12 -64.24
C LEU A 132 11.35 -14.63 -64.58
N ASP A 133 11.36 -13.75 -63.58
CA ASP A 133 11.46 -12.29 -63.77
C ASP A 133 12.79 -11.89 -64.41
N LYS A 134 13.88 -12.56 -64.05
CA LYS A 134 15.20 -12.35 -64.67
C LYS A 134 15.23 -12.81 -66.12
N ASN A 135 14.58 -13.95 -66.44
CA ASN A 135 14.41 -14.44 -67.81
C ASN A 135 13.47 -13.55 -68.64
N LEU A 136 12.41 -13.00 -68.04
CA LEU A 136 11.53 -12.00 -68.67
C LEU A 136 12.25 -10.65 -68.87
N GLY A 137 13.17 -10.28 -67.97
CA GLY A 137 14.01 -9.10 -68.08
C GLY A 137 15.01 -9.20 -69.24
N ILE A 138 15.53 -10.40 -69.52
CA ILE A 138 16.41 -10.66 -70.68
C ILE A 138 15.63 -10.52 -72.01
N LEU A 139 14.31 -10.76 -72.01
CA LEU A 139 13.44 -10.61 -73.19
C LEU A 139 12.93 -9.17 -73.42
N LYS A 140 13.18 -8.22 -72.51
CA LYS A 140 12.75 -6.81 -72.62
C LYS A 140 13.91 -5.86 -72.95
N LEU A 141 14.85 -6.29 -73.79
CA LEU A 141 15.95 -5.47 -74.28
C LEU A 141 15.65 -4.81 -75.64
N GLU A 142 14.40 -4.47 -75.92
CA GLU A 142 14.05 -3.49 -76.94
C GLU A 142 13.10 -2.45 -76.34
N GLU A 143 13.62 -1.22 -76.30
CA GLU A 143 12.96 0.06 -76.02
C GLU A 143 12.25 0.25 -74.67
N ILE A 144 12.90 0.99 -73.74
CA ILE A 144 12.19 1.67 -72.65
C ILE A 144 12.54 3.15 -72.59
N ASN A 145 11.45 3.91 -72.57
CA ASN A 145 11.24 5.35 -72.70
C ASN A 145 11.51 6.10 -71.37
N GLU A 146 12.06 7.31 -71.42
CA GLU A 146 12.53 8.12 -70.28
C GLU A 146 11.46 8.46 -69.23
N ASN A 147 10.18 8.30 -69.54
CA ASN A 147 9.08 8.56 -68.60
C ASN A 147 8.99 7.56 -67.44
N ILE A 148 9.51 6.34 -67.58
CA ILE A 148 9.47 5.33 -66.49
C ILE A 148 10.50 5.64 -65.40
N ILE A 149 11.63 6.26 -65.75
CA ILE A 149 12.66 6.68 -64.76
C ILE A 149 12.11 7.79 -63.85
N LYS A 150 11.19 8.63 -64.35
CA LYS A 150 10.57 9.69 -63.56
C LYS A 150 9.57 9.13 -62.54
N THR A 151 8.73 8.17 -62.94
CA THR A 151 7.76 7.51 -62.04
C THR A 151 8.45 6.61 -60.99
N PHE A 152 9.62 6.05 -61.31
CA PHE A 152 10.41 5.24 -60.35
C PHE A 152 11.11 6.08 -59.28
N ARG A 153 11.35 7.37 -59.55
CA ARG A 153 12.00 8.30 -58.61
C ARG A 153 10.98 8.89 -57.62
N GLU A 154 9.74 9.11 -58.07
CA GLU A 154 8.64 9.62 -57.22
C GLU A 154 8.07 8.55 -56.26
N ASN A 155 8.17 7.25 -56.58
CA ASN A 155 7.63 6.18 -55.73
C ASN A 155 8.62 5.58 -54.70
N ASN A 156 9.89 6.04 -54.67
CA ASN A 156 10.93 5.49 -53.78
C ASN A 156 11.39 6.46 -52.68
N GLU A 157 10.85 7.67 -52.59
CA GLU A 157 11.11 8.56 -51.44
C GLU A 157 10.42 8.05 -50.16
N ASP A 158 9.29 7.35 -50.26
CA ASP A 158 8.58 6.78 -49.11
C ASP A 158 9.25 5.54 -48.50
N PHE A 159 9.96 4.74 -49.32
CA PHE A 159 10.59 3.50 -48.85
C PHE A 159 11.93 3.75 -48.13
N LEU A 160 12.72 4.72 -48.60
CA LEU A 160 14.01 5.09 -47.99
C LEU A 160 13.85 5.95 -46.71
N ALA A 161 12.71 6.61 -46.52
CA ALA A 161 12.37 7.32 -45.27
C ALA A 161 12.11 6.35 -44.09
N SER A 162 11.76 5.08 -44.37
CA SER A 162 11.43 4.09 -43.33
C SER A 162 12.64 3.44 -42.63
N PHE A 163 13.84 3.58 -43.18
CA PHE A 163 15.07 2.97 -42.64
C PHE A 163 16.17 3.95 -42.23
N SER A 164 15.92 5.26 -42.31
CA SER A 164 16.84 6.31 -41.84
C SER A 164 16.15 7.32 -40.93
N ASN A 165 15.49 6.86 -39.86
CA ASN A 165 15.04 7.73 -38.77
C ASN A 165 15.94 7.56 -37.53
N LYS A 166 17.15 8.14 -37.60
CA LYS A 166 17.54 9.07 -36.54
C LYS A 166 16.97 10.41 -36.98
N ASP A 167 15.71 10.63 -36.64
CA ASP A 167 15.06 11.89 -36.87
C ASP A 167 15.80 12.96 -36.05
N PRO A 168 16.43 13.99 -36.67
CA PRO A 168 17.05 15.09 -35.94
C PRO A 168 15.99 15.96 -35.24
N ASN A 169 14.70 15.73 -35.54
CA ASN A 169 13.53 16.33 -34.94
C ASN A 169 12.65 15.27 -34.26
N GLU A 170 13.20 14.43 -33.38
CA GLU A 170 12.38 13.80 -32.34
C GLU A 170 11.71 14.95 -31.57
N SER A 171 10.45 15.26 -31.89
CA SER A 171 9.71 16.32 -31.22
C SER A 171 9.79 16.01 -29.73
N LEU A 172 10.29 16.96 -28.93
CA LEU A 172 10.45 16.80 -27.48
C LEU A 172 9.24 16.04 -26.92
N PRO A 173 9.44 14.96 -26.14
CA PRO A 173 8.32 14.26 -25.53
C PRO A 173 7.42 15.30 -24.85
N TYR A 174 6.11 15.17 -25.05
CA TYR A 174 5.09 16.12 -24.59
C TYR A 174 5.01 17.45 -25.35
N SER A 175 5.62 17.63 -26.52
CA SER A 175 5.55 18.85 -27.35
C SER A 175 4.14 19.47 -27.45
N ASN A 176 3.11 18.64 -27.65
CA ASN A 176 1.70 19.02 -27.81
C ASN A 176 0.92 19.28 -26.49
N ILE A 177 1.54 19.10 -25.32
CA ILE A 177 0.88 19.31 -24.02
C ILE A 177 0.76 20.80 -23.71
N LYS A 178 -0.48 21.23 -23.44
CA LYS A 178 -0.85 22.60 -23.07
C LYS A 178 -1.26 22.73 -21.61
N VAL A 179 -1.76 21.66 -21.01
CA VAL A 179 -2.24 21.65 -19.62
C VAL A 179 -1.69 20.44 -18.88
N VAL A 180 -1.28 20.65 -17.63
CA VAL A 180 -0.88 19.58 -16.71
C VAL A 180 -1.93 19.49 -15.61
N VAL A 181 -2.39 18.28 -15.29
CA VAL A 181 -3.33 18.01 -14.20
C VAL A 181 -2.72 17.00 -13.24
N GLY A 182 -2.55 17.40 -11.98
CA GLY A 182 -2.09 16.53 -10.90
C GLY A 182 -3.27 15.98 -10.12
N LEU A 183 -3.35 14.65 -10.01
CA LEU A 183 -4.45 13.92 -9.39
C LEU A 183 -3.98 13.26 -8.09
N ASP A 184 -4.63 13.62 -7.00
CA ASP A 184 -4.52 12.91 -5.73
C ASP A 184 -5.77 12.06 -5.52
N PHE A 185 -5.66 10.78 -5.87
CA PHE A 185 -6.67 9.76 -5.59
C PHE A 185 -6.42 9.19 -4.20
N GLY A 186 -7.00 9.79 -3.15
CA GLY A 186 -6.77 9.40 -1.76
C GLY A 186 -7.77 8.36 -1.24
N THR A 187 -7.44 7.73 -0.11
CA THR A 187 -8.28 6.68 0.51
C THR A 187 -9.65 7.18 0.96
N THR A 188 -9.69 8.39 1.55
CA THR A 188 -10.91 9.00 2.10
C THR A 188 -11.41 10.16 1.25
N TYR A 189 -10.48 10.93 0.68
CA TYR A 189 -10.78 12.09 -0.14
C TYR A 189 -9.84 12.15 -1.33
N SER A 190 -10.35 12.56 -2.48
CA SER A 190 -9.58 12.79 -3.70
C SER A 190 -9.73 14.23 -4.18
N GLY A 191 -8.72 14.75 -4.87
CA GLY A 191 -8.79 16.07 -5.48
C GLY A 191 -7.75 16.23 -6.58
N PHE A 192 -7.88 17.29 -7.37
CA PHE A 192 -6.94 17.58 -8.44
C PHE A 192 -6.56 19.05 -8.47
N SER A 193 -5.37 19.30 -8.99
CA SER A 193 -4.86 20.62 -9.32
C SER A 193 -4.47 20.63 -10.79
N TYR A 194 -4.44 21.81 -11.39
CA TYR A 194 -4.20 21.95 -12.82
C TYR A 194 -3.50 23.29 -13.13
N CYS A 195 -2.76 23.32 -14.23
CA CYS A 195 -2.03 24.51 -14.66
C CYS A 195 -1.85 24.49 -16.18
N HIS A 196 -2.03 25.64 -16.81
CA HIS A 196 -1.65 25.83 -18.21
C HIS A 196 -0.13 26.01 -18.32
N VAL A 197 0.50 25.34 -19.28
CA VAL A 197 1.96 25.32 -19.46
C VAL A 197 2.53 26.72 -19.75
N ALA A 198 1.74 27.60 -20.40
CA ALA A 198 2.14 28.99 -20.63
C ALA A 198 2.13 29.86 -19.37
N ASN A 199 1.47 29.44 -18.28
CA ASN A 199 1.38 30.19 -17.03
C ASN A 199 1.77 29.30 -15.84
N LYS A 200 3.02 28.79 -15.86
CA LYS A 200 3.55 27.78 -14.92
C LYS A 200 3.50 28.19 -13.44
N GLN A 201 3.35 29.49 -13.14
CA GLN A 201 3.29 30.00 -11.77
C GLN A 201 1.88 29.94 -11.18
N ASN A 202 0.84 29.85 -12.01
CA ASN A 202 -0.55 29.93 -11.58
C ASN A 202 -1.20 28.53 -11.50
N ILE A 203 -0.79 27.77 -10.49
CA ILE A 203 -1.37 26.44 -10.20
C ILE A 203 -2.69 26.62 -9.45
N CYS A 204 -3.78 26.14 -10.06
CA CYS A 204 -5.11 26.14 -9.48
C CYS A 204 -5.44 24.76 -8.89
N SER A 205 -6.22 24.75 -7.81
CA SER A 205 -6.82 23.52 -7.27
C SER A 205 -8.33 23.56 -7.49
N ASN A 206 -8.94 22.42 -7.81
CA ASN A 206 -10.39 22.40 -7.98
C ASN A 206 -11.11 22.54 -6.64
N GLU A 207 -12.12 23.40 -6.62
CA GLU A 207 -12.97 23.66 -5.45
C GLU A 207 -14.47 23.43 -5.71
N ILE A 208 -14.82 23.11 -6.96
CA ILE A 208 -16.20 22.93 -7.40
C ILE A 208 -16.45 21.42 -7.53
N TRP A 209 -17.28 20.88 -6.64
CA TRP A 209 -17.65 19.47 -6.61
C TRP A 209 -19.17 19.31 -6.62
N PRO A 210 -19.68 18.14 -7.06
CA PRO A 210 -21.09 17.83 -6.92
C PRO A 210 -21.56 17.99 -5.47
N GLY A 211 -22.50 18.90 -5.22
CA GLY A 211 -23.08 19.14 -3.89
C GLY A 211 -22.16 19.85 -2.87
N LYS A 212 -20.94 20.26 -3.23
CA LYS A 212 -20.00 20.98 -2.35
C LYS A 212 -19.18 22.00 -3.14
N VAL A 213 -19.11 23.24 -2.66
CA VAL A 213 -18.27 24.31 -3.23
C VAL A 213 -17.31 24.82 -2.16
N GLY A 214 -16.09 25.21 -2.55
CA GLY A 214 -15.06 25.76 -1.65
C GLY A 214 -14.29 24.70 -0.87
N LYS A 215 -14.31 23.44 -1.31
CA LYS A 215 -13.53 22.34 -0.72
C LYS A 215 -12.53 21.83 -1.73
N LEU A 216 -11.26 21.67 -1.33
CA LEU A 216 -10.16 21.24 -2.21
C LEU A 216 -10.24 19.76 -2.63
N LYS A 217 -11.02 18.95 -1.90
CA LYS A 217 -11.21 17.53 -2.15
C LYS A 217 -12.66 17.10 -1.93
N ILE A 218 -13.02 15.98 -2.55
CA ILE A 218 -14.30 15.30 -2.41
C ILE A 218 -14.10 13.87 -1.86
N ASN A 219 -15.11 13.32 -1.19
CA ASN A 219 -15.06 11.97 -0.61
C ASN A 219 -14.79 10.89 -1.67
N THR A 220 -13.92 9.93 -1.36
CA THR A 220 -13.65 8.74 -2.20
C THR A 220 -14.69 7.65 -1.94
N ILE A 221 -15.93 7.92 -2.34
CA ILE A 221 -17.10 7.08 -2.01
C ILE A 221 -18.01 6.94 -3.24
N LEU A 222 -18.60 5.75 -3.39
CA LEU A 222 -19.58 5.41 -4.41
C LEU A 222 -20.86 4.88 -3.78
N ARG A 223 -21.99 5.11 -4.44
CA ARG A 223 -23.27 4.46 -4.14
C ARG A 223 -23.82 3.87 -5.42
N TYR A 224 -24.02 2.55 -5.39
CA TYR A 224 -24.52 1.80 -6.54
C TYR A 224 -26.03 1.59 -6.48
N ASP A 225 -26.58 1.16 -7.61
CA ASP A 225 -27.86 0.44 -7.66
C ASP A 225 -27.75 -0.94 -6.96
N ASP A 226 -28.91 -1.60 -6.79
CA ASP A 226 -28.99 -2.86 -6.03
C ASP A 226 -28.15 -3.99 -6.66
N GLU A 227 -27.93 -3.94 -7.97
CA GLU A 227 -27.19 -4.92 -8.77
C GLU A 227 -25.70 -4.60 -8.91
N TYR A 228 -25.24 -3.46 -8.38
CA TYR A 228 -23.86 -2.95 -8.54
C TYR A 228 -23.44 -2.67 -9.98
N ASN A 229 -24.39 -2.52 -10.89
CA ASN A 229 -24.15 -2.26 -12.30
C ASN A 229 -23.84 -0.79 -12.54
N ASN A 230 -24.59 0.12 -11.90
CA ASN A 230 -24.49 1.56 -12.14
C ASN A 230 -24.17 2.35 -10.87
N VAL A 231 -23.30 3.35 -11.00
CA VAL A 231 -23.09 4.37 -9.96
C VAL A 231 -24.26 5.35 -9.98
N LEU A 232 -25.04 5.39 -8.90
CA LEU A 232 -26.15 6.34 -8.73
C LEU A 232 -25.67 7.68 -8.19
N LEU A 233 -24.76 7.66 -7.21
CA LEU A 233 -24.15 8.83 -6.58
C LEU A 233 -22.69 8.55 -6.27
N TRP A 234 -21.87 9.60 -6.25
CA TRP A 234 -20.47 9.53 -5.85
C TRP A 234 -20.10 10.78 -5.04
N GLY A 235 -19.00 10.73 -4.31
CA GLY A 235 -18.53 11.87 -3.53
C GLY A 235 -19.44 12.23 -2.36
N ALA A 236 -19.46 13.51 -1.96
CA ALA A 236 -20.32 13.99 -0.88
C ALA A 236 -21.83 13.69 -1.11
N PRO A 237 -22.38 13.79 -2.33
CA PRO A 237 -23.76 13.37 -2.65
C PRO A 237 -24.12 11.97 -2.16
N ALA A 238 -23.19 11.01 -2.23
CA ALA A 238 -23.42 9.63 -1.82
C ALA A 238 -23.71 9.47 -0.30
N LEU A 239 -23.44 10.50 0.50
CA LEU A 239 -23.68 10.54 1.95
C LEU A 239 -24.96 11.33 2.34
N VAL A 240 -25.64 11.99 1.40
CA VAL A 240 -26.77 12.89 1.73
C VAL A 240 -28.11 12.16 1.72
N LYS A 241 -28.70 11.88 2.90
CA LYS A 241 -30.00 11.22 3.09
C LYS A 241 -31.12 11.77 2.17
N LYS A 242 -31.21 13.10 1.98
CA LYS A 242 -32.22 13.73 1.11
C LYS A 242 -32.09 13.34 -0.36
N GLN A 243 -30.87 13.24 -0.88
CA GLN A 243 -30.62 12.88 -2.28
C GLN A 243 -30.91 11.39 -2.50
N ILE A 244 -30.53 10.55 -1.53
CA ILE A 244 -30.84 9.12 -1.50
C ILE A 244 -32.35 8.90 -1.61
N ARG A 245 -33.15 9.59 -0.77
CA ARG A 245 -34.62 9.51 -0.81
C ARG A 245 -35.23 9.96 -2.15
N LYS A 246 -34.64 10.96 -2.82
CA LYS A 246 -35.12 11.45 -4.11
C LYS A 246 -34.90 10.42 -5.23
N ILE A 247 -33.75 9.74 -5.24
CA ILE A 247 -33.45 8.69 -6.21
C ILE A 247 -34.31 7.45 -5.98
N ALA A 248 -34.47 7.02 -4.72
CA ALA A 248 -35.33 5.88 -4.35
C ALA A 248 -36.78 6.08 -4.86
N LYS A 249 -37.33 7.29 -4.66
CA LYS A 249 -38.66 7.66 -5.19
C LYS A 249 -38.74 7.67 -6.72
N LYS A 250 -37.66 8.05 -7.41
CA LYS A 250 -37.62 8.10 -8.88
C LYS A 250 -37.58 6.69 -9.49
N ASN A 251 -36.94 5.74 -8.81
CA ASN A 251 -36.69 4.39 -9.32
C ASN A 251 -37.71 3.34 -8.85
N ASN A 252 -38.78 3.73 -8.13
CA ASN A 252 -39.74 2.80 -7.49
C ASN A 252 -39.07 1.71 -6.61
N GLN A 253 -37.85 1.96 -6.14
CA GLN A 253 -37.12 1.09 -5.22
C GLN A 253 -37.47 1.53 -3.79
N TYR A 254 -38.47 0.87 -3.21
CA TYR A 254 -38.90 1.07 -1.82
C TYR A 254 -38.02 0.36 -0.79
N ASN A 255 -37.13 -0.53 -1.25
CA ASN A 255 -36.17 -1.20 -0.38
C ASN A 255 -34.88 -0.37 -0.30
N GLU A 256 -34.58 0.13 0.89
CA GLU A 256 -33.40 0.92 1.25
C GLU A 256 -32.09 0.10 1.22
N ARG A 257 -31.77 -0.56 0.10
CA ARG A 257 -30.52 -1.32 -0.06
C ARG A 257 -29.55 -0.68 -1.07
N ASN A 258 -29.58 0.64 -1.20
CA ASN A 258 -28.54 1.37 -1.93
C ASN A 258 -27.18 1.12 -1.27
N LYS A 259 -26.29 0.39 -1.95
CA LYS A 259 -25.05 -0.10 -1.34
C LYS A 259 -23.91 0.92 -1.50
N LEU A 260 -23.57 1.54 -0.38
CA LEU A 260 -22.40 2.42 -0.30
C LEU A 260 -21.11 1.61 -0.34
N VAL A 261 -20.14 2.07 -1.11
CA VAL A 261 -18.81 1.45 -1.25
C VAL A 261 -17.76 2.53 -1.02
N GLU A 262 -16.87 2.30 -0.06
CA GLU A 262 -15.80 3.23 0.31
C GLU A 262 -14.54 2.46 0.71
N LEU A 263 -13.44 3.19 0.95
CA LEU A 263 -12.15 2.63 1.39
C LEU A 263 -11.58 1.55 0.46
N PHE A 264 -12.11 1.41 -0.75
CA PHE A 264 -11.69 0.43 -1.75
C PHE A 264 -10.23 0.62 -2.19
N LYS A 265 -9.67 1.83 -2.04
CA LYS A 265 -8.23 2.07 -2.23
C LYS A 265 -7.35 1.24 -1.28
N LEU A 266 -7.83 0.84 -0.09
CA LEU A 266 -7.05 0.02 0.85
C LEU A 266 -6.80 -1.43 0.38
N PHE A 267 -7.43 -1.86 -0.72
CA PHE A 267 -7.10 -3.12 -1.40
C PHE A 267 -5.83 -3.05 -2.23
N LEU A 268 -5.36 -1.83 -2.50
CA LEU A 268 -4.07 -1.61 -3.14
C LEU A 268 -3.00 -1.53 -2.04
N GLY A 269 -1.90 -2.27 -2.22
CA GLY A 269 -0.83 -2.41 -1.24
C GLY A 269 -0.95 -3.66 -0.35
N ASN A 270 0.08 -3.90 0.46
CA ASN A 270 0.26 -5.12 1.24
C ASN A 270 -0.46 -5.09 2.60
N LEU A 271 -1.69 -4.56 2.65
CA LEU A 271 -2.50 -4.58 3.86
C LEU A 271 -2.94 -6.01 4.18
N GLN A 272 -2.79 -6.44 5.44
CA GLN A 272 -3.26 -7.75 5.92
C GLN A 272 -4.75 -7.93 5.61
N GLU A 273 -5.13 -9.14 5.21
CA GLU A 273 -6.47 -9.45 4.71
C GLU A 273 -7.58 -9.10 5.73
N ASN A 274 -7.36 -9.45 7.01
CA ASN A 274 -8.28 -9.12 8.11
C ASN A 274 -8.44 -7.61 8.37
N SER A 275 -7.54 -6.78 7.85
CA SER A 275 -7.56 -5.32 7.98
C SER A 275 -8.21 -4.62 6.79
N ARG A 276 -8.56 -5.35 5.72
CA ARG A 276 -9.22 -4.78 4.52
C ARG A 276 -10.71 -4.56 4.79
N PRO A 277 -11.32 -3.51 4.22
CA PRO A 277 -12.77 -3.33 4.31
C PRO A 277 -13.49 -4.44 3.55
N LYS A 278 -14.65 -4.90 4.04
CA LYS A 278 -15.52 -5.79 3.25
C LYS A 278 -16.11 -4.96 2.10
N LEU A 279 -15.76 -5.29 0.85
CA LEU A 279 -16.35 -4.65 -0.33
C LEU A 279 -17.36 -5.59 -0.97
N PRO A 280 -18.51 -5.08 -1.41
CA PRO A 280 -19.49 -5.91 -2.11
C PRO A 280 -19.26 -6.00 -3.63
N VAL A 281 -18.25 -5.29 -4.13
CA VAL A 281 -17.82 -5.28 -5.53
C VAL A 281 -16.31 -5.46 -5.58
N ASP A 282 -15.80 -5.93 -6.72
CA ASP A 282 -14.36 -5.94 -6.97
C ASP A 282 -13.77 -4.53 -6.81
N TYR A 283 -12.61 -4.44 -6.15
CA TYR A 283 -11.98 -3.15 -5.86
C TYR A 283 -11.51 -2.43 -7.12
N LYS A 284 -11.10 -3.14 -8.19
CA LYS A 284 -10.72 -2.53 -9.47
C LYS A 284 -11.93 -1.92 -10.14
N LYS A 285 -13.11 -2.56 -10.05
CA LYS A 285 -14.39 -1.97 -10.49
C LYS A 285 -14.68 -0.67 -9.75
N ALA A 286 -14.63 -0.69 -8.41
CA ALA A 286 -14.89 0.51 -7.61
C ALA A 286 -13.91 1.65 -7.92
N ILE A 287 -12.62 1.36 -8.10
CA ILE A 287 -11.61 2.36 -8.50
C ILE A 287 -11.96 2.93 -9.88
N THR A 288 -12.24 2.08 -10.85
CA THR A 288 -12.57 2.48 -12.24
C THR A 288 -13.81 3.37 -12.26
N ASP A 289 -14.88 2.96 -11.58
CA ASP A 289 -16.13 3.70 -11.51
C ASP A 289 -15.95 5.06 -10.82
N TYR A 290 -15.15 5.13 -9.76
CA TYR A 290 -14.81 6.39 -9.11
C TYR A 290 -14.00 7.31 -10.01
N LEU A 291 -12.95 6.79 -10.65
CA LEU A 291 -12.13 7.55 -11.58
C LEU A 291 -12.92 8.04 -12.79
N LYS A 292 -13.95 7.29 -13.22
CA LYS A 292 -14.84 7.69 -14.31
C LYS A 292 -15.65 8.93 -13.95
N GLU A 293 -16.27 8.96 -12.77
CA GLU A 293 -17.01 10.13 -12.29
C GLU A 293 -16.09 11.31 -11.98
N PHE A 294 -14.94 11.04 -11.36
CA PHE A 294 -13.89 12.04 -11.10
C PHE A 294 -13.35 12.65 -12.41
N GLY A 295 -13.16 11.81 -13.43
CA GLY A 295 -12.70 12.19 -14.77
C GLY A 295 -13.67 13.11 -15.52
N LYS A 296 -14.99 12.95 -15.31
CA LYS A 296 -15.97 13.89 -15.86
C LYS A 296 -15.73 15.31 -15.31
N VAL A 297 -15.57 15.45 -13.99
CA VAL A 297 -15.31 16.75 -13.35
C VAL A 297 -14.01 17.36 -13.85
N ILE A 298 -12.95 16.55 -14.00
CA ILE A 298 -11.67 17.01 -14.56
C ILE A 298 -11.89 17.55 -15.96
N LYS A 299 -12.51 16.76 -16.86
CA LYS A 299 -12.75 17.15 -18.26
C LYS A 299 -13.59 18.42 -18.35
N ASP A 300 -14.69 18.51 -17.58
CA ASP A 300 -15.56 19.68 -17.54
C ASP A 300 -14.81 20.93 -17.04
N THR A 301 -13.99 20.78 -16.00
CA THR A 301 -13.18 21.87 -15.45
C THR A 301 -12.18 22.37 -16.48
N ILE A 302 -11.46 21.47 -17.16
CA ILE A 302 -10.49 21.83 -18.20
C ILE A 302 -11.19 22.49 -19.39
N ALA A 303 -12.31 21.94 -19.86
CA ALA A 303 -13.08 22.48 -20.98
C ALA A 303 -13.66 23.88 -20.69
N THR A 304 -14.01 24.16 -19.42
CA THR A 304 -14.49 25.48 -18.98
C THR A 304 -13.40 26.55 -19.05
N HIS A 305 -12.13 26.17 -18.78
CA HIS A 305 -11.01 27.10 -18.80
C HIS A 305 -10.34 27.20 -20.17
N TRP A 306 -10.30 26.11 -20.93
CA TRP A 306 -9.53 26.00 -22.18
C TRP A 306 -10.24 25.14 -23.22
N ASN A 307 -10.33 25.65 -24.44
CA ASN A 307 -10.79 24.89 -25.60
C ASN A 307 -9.62 24.06 -26.18
N ILE A 308 -9.43 22.84 -25.66
CA ILE A 308 -8.34 21.94 -26.04
C ILE A 308 -8.82 20.50 -26.21
N ASN A 309 -8.09 19.70 -27.00
CA ASN A 309 -8.33 18.26 -27.03
C ASN A 309 -7.76 17.63 -25.76
N PHE A 310 -8.63 17.09 -24.92
CA PHE A 310 -8.22 16.53 -23.63
C PHE A 310 -7.16 15.43 -23.77
N PHE A 311 -7.35 14.47 -24.67
CA PHE A 311 -6.46 13.30 -24.79
C PHE A 311 -5.10 13.65 -25.41
N GLU A 312 -5.05 14.68 -26.26
CA GLU A 312 -3.83 15.10 -26.94
C GLU A 312 -3.05 16.18 -26.18
N ASN A 313 -3.74 17.10 -25.51
CA ASN A 313 -3.15 18.31 -24.95
C ASN A 313 -3.03 18.31 -23.42
N VAL A 314 -3.58 17.31 -22.72
CA VAL A 314 -3.52 17.23 -21.26
C VAL A 314 -2.55 16.12 -20.82
N LEU A 315 -1.63 16.47 -19.93
CA LEU A 315 -0.77 15.51 -19.22
C LEU A 315 -1.35 15.26 -17.83
N LEU A 316 -1.77 14.03 -17.58
CA LEU A 316 -2.26 13.57 -16.28
C LEU A 316 -1.09 13.03 -15.45
N ILE A 317 -0.94 13.55 -14.23
CA ILE A 317 0.01 13.06 -13.23
C ILE A 317 -0.78 12.45 -12.09
N LEU A 318 -0.85 11.12 -12.00
CA LEU A 318 -1.57 10.40 -10.95
C LEU A 318 -0.63 10.00 -9.81
N THR A 319 -0.98 10.37 -8.58
CA THR A 319 -0.15 10.05 -7.42
C THR A 319 -0.49 8.70 -6.81
N VAL A 320 0.53 7.94 -6.39
CA VAL A 320 0.40 6.64 -5.70
C VAL A 320 1.20 6.62 -4.38
N PRO A 321 0.79 5.89 -3.33
CA PRO A 321 1.60 5.73 -2.12
C PRO A 321 2.98 5.13 -2.42
N ALA A 322 3.97 5.38 -1.55
CA ALA A 322 5.33 4.87 -1.76
C ALA A 322 5.44 3.34 -1.66
N GLU A 323 4.53 2.73 -0.90
CA GLU A 323 4.49 1.28 -0.70
C GLU A 323 3.89 0.51 -1.88
N TYR A 324 3.31 1.18 -2.87
CA TYR A 324 2.71 0.49 -4.00
C TYR A 324 3.81 -0.15 -4.84
N SER A 325 3.80 -1.48 -4.86
CA SER A 325 4.45 -2.23 -5.94
C SER A 325 3.80 -1.85 -7.26
N GLU A 326 4.49 -2.18 -8.33
CA GLU A 326 4.16 -1.60 -9.61
C GLU A 326 3.09 -2.42 -10.33
N LYS A 327 2.77 -3.61 -9.80
CA LYS A 327 1.49 -4.30 -9.98
C LYS A 327 0.33 -3.36 -9.69
N TYR A 328 0.38 -2.62 -8.57
CA TYR A 328 -0.68 -1.67 -8.23
C TYR A 328 -0.66 -0.43 -9.13
N ILE A 329 0.50 -0.01 -9.63
CA ILE A 329 0.60 1.08 -10.62
C ILE A 329 -0.05 0.64 -11.95
N ALA A 330 0.19 -0.59 -12.39
CA ALA A 330 -0.40 -1.18 -13.58
C ALA A 330 -1.92 -1.30 -13.45
N ILE A 331 -2.42 -1.78 -12.30
CA ILE A 331 -3.85 -1.78 -11.98
C ILE A 331 -4.43 -0.36 -12.05
N MET A 332 -3.75 0.64 -11.47
CA MET A 332 -4.22 2.03 -11.54
C MET A 332 -4.24 2.58 -12.97
N ARG A 333 -3.26 2.21 -13.82
CA ARG A 333 -3.21 2.58 -15.24
C ARG A 333 -4.37 1.94 -16.00
N GLU A 334 -4.65 0.66 -15.76
CA GLU A 334 -5.80 -0.04 -16.32
C GLU A 334 -7.12 0.59 -15.87
N CYS A 335 -7.29 0.88 -14.58
CA CYS A 335 -8.47 1.58 -14.08
C CYS A 335 -8.63 2.97 -14.73
N ALA A 336 -7.54 3.72 -14.92
CA ALA A 336 -7.59 5.02 -15.59
C ALA A 336 -8.02 4.91 -17.07
N TYR A 337 -7.53 3.89 -17.77
CA TYR A 337 -7.96 3.58 -19.13
C TYR A 337 -9.44 3.19 -19.20
N ASN A 338 -9.87 2.25 -18.36
CA ASN A 338 -11.27 1.81 -18.29
C ASN A 338 -12.22 2.94 -17.84
N ALA A 339 -11.71 3.90 -17.06
CA ALA A 339 -12.42 5.11 -16.65
C ALA A 339 -12.49 6.19 -17.76
N ASN A 340 -11.89 5.93 -18.93
CA ASN A 340 -11.78 6.87 -20.05
C ASN A 340 -11.03 8.17 -19.68
N LEU A 341 -10.04 8.11 -18.80
CA LEU A 341 -9.11 9.22 -18.55
C LEU A 341 -8.01 9.29 -19.61
N ILE A 342 -7.70 8.16 -20.23
CA ILE A 342 -6.80 8.01 -21.37
C ILE A 342 -7.49 7.15 -22.44
N ASN A 343 -7.16 7.38 -23.71
CA ASN A 343 -7.72 6.66 -24.86
C ASN A 343 -6.87 5.46 -25.31
N ASP A 344 -5.65 5.33 -24.79
CA ASP A 344 -4.74 4.21 -25.01
C ASP A 344 -4.16 3.81 -23.64
N LYS A 345 -4.17 2.50 -23.33
CA LYS A 345 -3.66 1.94 -22.07
C LYS A 345 -2.19 2.33 -21.84
N TYR A 346 -1.41 2.44 -22.91
CA TYR A 346 0.01 2.80 -22.86
C TYR A 346 0.29 4.27 -23.19
N SER A 347 -0.75 5.13 -23.13
CA SER A 347 -0.60 6.56 -23.39
C SER A 347 0.49 7.19 -22.53
N LYS A 348 1.43 7.87 -23.18
CA LYS A 348 2.50 8.65 -22.54
C LYS A 348 1.93 9.84 -21.75
N ASN A 349 0.72 10.29 -22.08
CA ASN A 349 0.01 11.40 -21.44
C ASN A 349 -0.56 11.07 -20.06
N LEU A 350 -0.37 9.84 -19.56
CA LEU A 350 -0.53 9.49 -18.16
C LEU A 350 0.83 9.09 -17.56
N GLN A 351 1.25 9.86 -16.57
CA GLN A 351 2.45 9.62 -15.77
C GLN A 351 2.08 9.44 -14.30
N PHE A 352 2.95 8.77 -13.58
CA PHE A 352 2.79 8.56 -12.14
C PHE A 352 3.87 9.31 -11.37
N ILE A 353 3.60 9.54 -10.09
CA ILE A 353 4.58 10.00 -9.11
C ILE A 353 4.17 9.45 -7.74
N SER A 354 5.11 9.23 -6.83
CA SER A 354 4.71 8.89 -5.47
C SER A 354 4.12 10.10 -4.73
N ALA A 355 3.12 9.87 -3.88
CA ALA A 355 2.53 10.89 -3.02
C ALA A 355 3.58 11.64 -2.17
N PRO A 356 4.53 10.97 -1.48
CA PRO A 356 5.57 11.68 -0.73
C PRO A 356 6.52 12.48 -1.63
N GLU A 357 6.79 12.06 -2.88
CA GLU A 357 7.58 12.87 -3.83
C GLU A 357 6.84 14.12 -4.27
N ALA A 358 5.57 13.98 -4.63
CA ALA A 358 4.74 15.12 -4.99
C ALA A 358 4.66 16.11 -3.82
N ALA A 359 4.44 15.60 -2.61
CA ALA A 359 4.45 16.41 -1.40
C ALA A 359 5.79 17.14 -1.16
N ALA A 360 6.92 16.47 -1.37
CA ALA A 360 8.24 17.08 -1.25
C ALA A 360 8.50 18.17 -2.32
N ILE A 361 8.04 17.96 -3.55
CA ILE A 361 8.11 18.96 -4.62
C ILE A 361 7.32 20.21 -4.23
N TYR A 362 6.13 20.03 -3.69
CA TYR A 362 5.32 21.15 -3.22
C TYR A 362 5.99 21.89 -2.06
N CYS A 363 6.47 21.17 -1.03
CA CYS A 363 7.17 21.80 0.10
C CYS A 363 8.42 22.56 -0.36
N MET A 364 9.17 22.02 -1.34
CA MET A 364 10.33 22.70 -1.90
C MET A 364 9.95 24.01 -2.60
N LYS A 365 8.88 24.02 -3.40
CA LYS A 365 8.46 25.21 -4.15
C LYS A 365 7.76 26.26 -3.30
N ASN A 366 7.05 25.86 -2.27
CA ASN A 366 6.15 26.76 -1.53
C ASN A 366 6.63 27.06 -0.11
N GLU A 367 7.25 26.10 0.57
CA GLU A 367 7.60 26.23 1.99
C GLU A 367 9.08 26.61 2.15
N LEU A 368 10.01 25.89 1.51
CA LEU A 368 11.45 26.19 1.65
C LEU A 368 11.80 27.60 1.16
N GLN A 369 11.16 28.05 0.08
CA GLN A 369 11.35 29.42 -0.44
C GLN A 369 10.84 30.48 0.53
N LYS A 370 9.76 30.19 1.27
CA LYS A 370 9.11 31.13 2.18
C LYS A 370 9.88 31.31 3.49
N TYR A 371 10.63 30.30 3.92
CA TYR A 371 11.35 30.31 5.20
C TYR A 371 12.88 30.48 5.04
N ASP A 372 13.36 30.88 3.86
CA ASP A 372 14.79 31.04 3.54
C ASP A 372 15.63 29.78 3.83
N LEU A 373 15.02 28.60 3.66
CA LEU A 373 15.65 27.28 3.86
C LEU A 373 16.17 26.68 2.55
N LEU A 374 16.44 27.53 1.54
CA LEU A 374 16.93 27.11 0.22
C LEU A 374 18.45 26.96 0.15
N ASN A 375 19.17 26.96 1.28
CA ASN A 375 20.62 26.82 1.21
C ASN A 375 20.99 25.45 0.63
N ILE A 376 22.01 25.44 -0.22
CA ILE A 376 22.54 24.24 -0.85
C ILE A 376 22.95 23.25 0.26
N GLU A 377 22.53 21.99 0.13
CA GLU A 377 22.73 20.89 1.08
C GLU A 377 21.76 20.75 2.26
N GLU A 378 20.76 21.62 2.43
CA GLU A 378 19.78 21.41 3.49
C GLU A 378 18.94 20.15 3.25
N THR A 379 18.67 19.43 4.34
CA THR A 379 17.84 18.22 4.34
C THR A 379 16.52 18.52 5.03
N PHE A 380 15.43 18.04 4.44
CA PHE A 380 14.11 18.21 5.01
C PHE A 380 13.29 16.92 4.90
N MET A 381 12.43 16.70 5.88
CA MET A 381 11.49 15.59 5.91
C MET A 381 10.09 16.08 5.56
N VAL A 382 9.36 15.28 4.80
CA VAL A 382 7.93 15.46 4.59
C VAL A 382 7.20 14.27 5.17
N VAL A 383 6.19 14.54 5.99
CA VAL A 383 5.33 13.53 6.62
C VAL A 383 3.91 13.74 6.08
N ASP A 384 3.53 12.91 5.13
CA ASP A 384 2.18 12.90 4.55
C ASP A 384 1.24 12.12 5.46
N CYS A 385 0.46 12.86 6.26
CA CYS A 385 -0.54 12.31 7.16
C CYS A 385 -1.87 12.17 6.39
N GLY A 386 -2.03 11.05 5.68
CA GLY A 386 -3.20 10.73 4.89
C GLY A 386 -4.37 10.12 5.68
N GLY A 387 -5.42 9.75 4.96
CA GLY A 387 -6.59 9.06 5.52
C GLY A 387 -6.36 7.56 5.77
N GLY A 388 -5.67 6.89 4.86
CA GLY A 388 -5.35 5.45 4.97
C GLY A 388 -3.90 5.18 5.34
N THR A 389 -2.98 5.93 4.73
CA THR A 389 -1.54 5.75 4.91
C THR A 389 -0.91 6.99 5.53
N VAL A 390 0.24 6.79 6.16
CA VAL A 390 1.20 7.85 6.46
C VAL A 390 2.48 7.52 5.74
N ASP A 391 2.95 8.44 4.89
CA ASP A 391 4.10 8.25 4.02
C ASP A 391 5.17 9.32 4.34
N LEU A 392 6.42 8.89 4.53
CA LEU A 392 7.54 9.73 4.90
C LEU A 392 8.62 9.72 3.81
N THR A 393 9.21 10.88 3.56
CA THR A 393 10.42 10.98 2.74
C THR A 393 11.36 12.06 3.27
N THR A 394 12.65 11.77 3.24
CA THR A 394 13.71 12.74 3.54
C THR A 394 14.44 13.10 2.25
N ARG A 395 14.50 14.39 1.96
CA ARG A 395 15.09 14.92 0.72
C ARG A 395 16.21 15.91 1.03
N LYS A 396 17.22 15.90 0.16
CA LYS A 396 18.29 16.90 0.11
C LYS A 396 18.07 17.81 -1.09
N LEU A 397 18.24 19.11 -0.89
CA LEU A 397 18.26 20.08 -1.98
C LEU A 397 19.65 20.09 -2.65
N VAL A 398 19.69 19.74 -3.94
CA VAL A 398 20.90 19.77 -4.77
C VAL A 398 20.67 20.78 -5.90
N GLY A 399 21.09 22.02 -5.69
CA GLY A 399 20.70 23.15 -6.54
C GLY A 399 19.18 23.39 -6.45
N ASN A 400 18.48 23.30 -7.58
CA ASN A 400 17.01 23.42 -7.63
C ASN A 400 16.29 22.06 -7.77
N LYS A 401 17.00 20.95 -7.50
CA LYS A 401 16.50 19.58 -7.66
C LYS A 401 16.48 18.83 -6.33
N LEU A 402 15.61 17.84 -6.23
CA LEU A 402 15.47 16.97 -5.08
C LEU A 402 16.30 15.69 -5.26
N SER A 403 17.12 15.38 -4.27
CA SER A 403 17.78 14.07 -4.11
C SER A 403 17.15 13.33 -2.95
N GLU A 404 16.85 12.06 -3.12
CA GLU A 404 16.44 11.18 -2.02
C GLU A 404 17.66 10.79 -1.17
N ILE A 405 17.53 10.83 0.16
CA ILE A 405 18.63 10.50 1.09
C ILE A 405 18.47 9.08 1.64
N THR A 406 17.25 8.72 2.00
CA THR A 406 16.88 7.48 2.67
C THR A 406 15.72 6.84 1.94
N GLU A 407 15.55 5.53 2.09
CA GLU A 407 14.34 4.84 1.64
C GLU A 407 13.08 5.53 2.20
N ARG A 408 12.04 5.61 1.37
CA ARG A 408 10.70 6.05 1.79
C ARG A 408 10.12 5.05 2.77
N ILE A 409 9.48 5.55 3.82
CA ILE A 409 8.79 4.72 4.80
C ILE A 409 7.31 5.04 4.75
N GLY A 410 6.47 4.05 4.48
CA GLY A 410 5.02 4.17 4.57
C GLY A 410 4.39 3.15 5.51
N TYR A 411 3.28 3.51 6.16
CA TYR A 411 2.50 2.56 6.95
C TYR A 411 1.00 2.85 6.96
N PHE A 412 0.19 1.81 7.18
CA PHE A 412 -1.26 1.91 7.31
C PHE A 412 -1.68 2.40 8.70
N CYS A 413 -1.49 3.69 8.96
CA CYS A 413 -1.84 4.35 10.23
C CYS A 413 -2.45 5.75 10.02
N GLY A 414 -3.18 5.95 8.92
CA GLY A 414 -3.89 7.21 8.65
C GLY A 414 -5.11 7.45 9.54
N SER A 415 -5.81 8.57 9.32
CA SER A 415 -6.94 9.00 10.16
C SER A 415 -8.17 8.07 10.18
N THR A 416 -8.27 7.13 9.24
CA THR A 416 -9.35 6.11 9.25
C THR A 416 -9.16 5.06 10.32
N PHE A 417 -7.95 4.88 10.84
CA PHE A 417 -7.70 3.94 11.94
C PHE A 417 -8.25 4.44 13.26
N ILE A 418 -8.36 5.76 13.45
CA ILE A 418 -9.08 6.35 14.59
C ILE A 418 -10.59 6.04 14.50
N ASP A 419 -11.14 6.01 13.30
CA ASP A 419 -12.55 5.61 13.12
C ASP A 419 -12.74 4.14 13.52
N ARG A 420 -11.74 3.28 13.29
CA ARG A 420 -11.79 1.87 13.73
C ARG A 420 -11.79 1.76 15.25
N GLU A 421 -10.96 2.53 15.94
CA GLU A 421 -10.96 2.58 17.41
C GLU A 421 -12.31 3.09 17.97
N PHE A 422 -12.95 4.06 17.29
CA PHE A 422 -14.31 4.48 17.63
C PHE A 422 -15.33 3.35 17.45
N ILE A 423 -15.23 2.56 16.37
CA ILE A 423 -16.09 1.38 16.19
C ILE A 423 -15.84 0.31 17.24
N GLU A 424 -14.59 0.05 17.64
CA GLU A 424 -14.27 -0.84 18.75
C GLU A 424 -14.82 -0.33 20.08
N PHE A 425 -14.78 0.97 20.32
CA PHE A 425 -15.43 1.60 21.47
C PHE A 425 -16.94 1.33 21.48
N LEU A 426 -17.64 1.53 20.35
CA LEU A 426 -19.05 1.20 20.23
C LEU A 426 -19.33 -0.30 20.43
N ARG A 427 -18.48 -1.19 19.91
CA ARG A 427 -18.60 -2.65 20.10
C ARG A 427 -18.53 -3.06 21.57
N ARG A 428 -17.73 -2.37 22.38
CA ARG A 428 -17.64 -2.61 23.83
C ARG A 428 -18.87 -2.16 24.60
N ILE A 429 -19.57 -1.14 24.12
CA ILE A 429 -20.78 -0.60 24.76
C ILE A 429 -22.04 -1.33 24.30
N LEU A 430 -22.21 -1.45 22.98
CA LEU A 430 -23.43 -1.93 22.34
C LEU A 430 -23.39 -3.42 21.93
N GLY A 431 -22.22 -4.05 22.08
CA GLY A 431 -21.99 -5.45 21.70
C GLY A 431 -21.40 -5.62 20.30
N TYR A 432 -20.48 -6.58 20.16
CA TYR A 432 -19.81 -6.89 18.89
C TYR A 432 -20.80 -7.30 17.80
N ARG A 433 -21.73 -8.21 18.14
CA ARG A 433 -22.75 -8.71 17.20
C ARG A 433 -23.67 -7.59 16.70
N ALA A 434 -24.05 -6.66 17.57
CA ALA A 434 -24.94 -5.56 17.21
C ALA A 434 -24.34 -4.67 16.12
N ILE A 435 -23.09 -4.25 16.32
CA ILE A 435 -22.35 -3.42 15.37
C ILE A 435 -22.06 -4.17 14.07
N ASP A 436 -21.77 -5.47 14.15
CA ASP A 436 -21.52 -6.31 12.97
C ASP A 436 -22.78 -6.47 12.12
N HIS A 437 -23.92 -6.76 12.75
CA HIS A 437 -25.21 -6.81 12.06
C HIS A 437 -25.60 -5.46 11.45
N LEU A 438 -25.35 -4.35 12.15
CA LEU A 438 -25.57 -3.01 11.58
C LEU A 438 -24.70 -2.80 10.34
N LYS A 439 -23.43 -3.20 10.38
CA LYS A 439 -22.52 -3.05 9.25
C LYS A 439 -22.93 -3.92 8.05
N GLU A 440 -23.45 -5.12 8.30
CA GLU A 440 -23.84 -6.06 7.25
C GLU A 440 -25.20 -5.73 6.64
N ASN A 441 -26.17 -5.33 7.46
CA ASN A 441 -27.56 -5.16 7.05
C ASN A 441 -27.96 -3.69 6.84
N ASN A 442 -27.26 -2.75 7.47
CA ASN A 442 -27.63 -1.33 7.52
C ASN A 442 -26.40 -0.41 7.44
N TYR A 443 -25.50 -0.69 6.49
CA TYR A 443 -24.23 0.03 6.32
C TYR A 443 -24.38 1.56 6.23
N ASP A 444 -25.49 2.05 5.68
CA ASP A 444 -25.80 3.48 5.62
C ASP A 444 -25.90 4.15 6.99
N GLN A 445 -26.55 3.49 7.95
CA GLN A 445 -26.66 4.01 9.32
C GLN A 445 -25.34 3.86 10.08
N PHE A 446 -24.62 2.74 9.88
CA PHE A 446 -23.25 2.58 10.37
C PHE A 446 -22.35 3.74 9.91
N GLN A 447 -22.46 4.14 8.64
CA GLN A 447 -21.71 5.27 8.10
C GLN A 447 -22.15 6.61 8.69
N CYS A 448 -23.44 6.79 8.98
CA CYS A 448 -23.90 8.00 9.68
C CYS A 448 -23.22 8.15 11.04
N LEU A 449 -23.10 7.06 11.82
CA LEU A 449 -22.39 7.06 13.11
C LEU A 449 -20.92 7.50 12.94
N VAL A 450 -20.21 6.90 11.98
CA VAL A 450 -18.81 7.26 11.70
C VAL A 450 -18.67 8.73 11.30
N GLN A 451 -19.54 9.24 10.43
CA GLN A 451 -19.47 10.63 9.96
C GLN A 451 -19.82 11.64 11.07
N GLU A 452 -20.79 11.33 11.92
CA GLU A 452 -21.13 12.17 13.08
C GLU A 452 -19.97 12.22 14.09
N PHE A 453 -19.34 11.08 14.39
CA PHE A 453 -18.11 11.06 15.20
C PHE A 453 -16.98 11.88 14.54
N ARG A 454 -16.76 11.71 13.24
CA ARG A 454 -15.71 12.45 12.51
C ARG A 454 -15.88 13.95 12.67
N LYS A 455 -17.08 14.45 12.41
CA LYS A 455 -17.40 15.88 12.38
C LYS A 455 -17.42 16.51 13.76
N ASN A 456 -18.01 15.85 14.76
CA ASN A 456 -18.30 16.48 16.05
C ASN A 456 -17.30 16.11 17.14
N ALA A 457 -16.58 14.99 17.00
CA ALA A 457 -15.58 14.54 17.96
C ALA A 457 -14.16 14.55 17.36
N LYS A 458 -13.92 13.84 16.27
CA LYS A 458 -12.56 13.61 15.73
C LYS A 458 -11.88 14.87 15.19
N GLU A 459 -12.54 15.58 14.28
CA GLU A 459 -12.00 16.80 13.65
C GLU A 459 -11.73 17.93 14.66
N PRO A 460 -12.66 18.28 15.58
CA PRO A 460 -12.43 19.33 16.56
C PRO A 460 -11.53 18.91 17.73
N PHE A 461 -11.21 17.62 17.89
CA PHE A 461 -10.39 17.16 19.02
C PHE A 461 -9.00 17.79 18.99
N THR A 462 -8.74 18.63 19.99
CA THR A 462 -7.46 19.30 20.14
C THR A 462 -6.55 18.62 21.13
N GLY A 463 -7.06 17.82 22.08
CA GLY A 463 -6.31 17.27 23.20
C GLY A 463 -5.89 18.28 24.28
N VAL A 464 -6.51 19.47 24.35
CA VAL A 464 -6.28 20.46 25.43
C VAL A 464 -7.41 20.48 26.44
N ASN A 465 -8.63 20.69 25.95
CA ASN A 465 -9.79 20.88 26.79
C ASN A 465 -10.19 19.55 27.43
N ARG A 466 -9.83 19.34 28.69
CA ARG A 466 -10.14 18.11 29.44
C ARG A 466 -11.65 17.94 29.71
N GLU A 467 -12.41 19.02 29.58
CA GLU A 467 -13.88 19.01 29.70
C GLU A 467 -14.56 18.73 28.35
N PHE A 468 -13.80 18.57 27.26
CA PHE A 468 -14.36 18.21 25.97
C PHE A 468 -15.05 16.85 26.05
N TYR A 469 -16.31 16.80 25.64
CA TYR A 469 -17.07 15.57 25.45
C TYR A 469 -17.93 15.71 24.20
N TYR A 470 -18.34 14.56 23.67
CA TYR A 470 -19.29 14.44 22.58
C TYR A 470 -20.40 13.48 23.02
N GLU A 471 -21.65 13.87 22.80
CA GLU A 471 -22.80 13.02 23.07
C GLU A 471 -23.34 12.47 21.75
N LEU A 472 -23.39 11.14 21.67
CA LEU A 472 -23.81 10.41 20.49
C LEU A 472 -25.21 9.83 20.72
N ASP A 473 -26.19 10.36 19.99
CA ASP A 473 -27.57 9.90 20.01
C ASP A 473 -27.77 8.73 19.03
N ILE A 474 -27.78 7.51 19.56
CA ILE A 474 -27.88 6.28 18.75
C ILE A 474 -29.27 6.15 18.13
N GLU A 475 -30.33 6.48 18.87
CA GLU A 475 -31.71 6.34 18.41
C GLU A 475 -32.00 7.20 17.18
N ASN A 476 -31.52 8.45 17.17
CA ASN A 476 -31.72 9.37 16.06
C ASN A 476 -30.80 9.07 14.87
N ILE A 477 -29.52 8.77 15.14
CA ILE A 477 -28.53 8.60 14.07
C ILE A 477 -28.68 7.23 13.40
N SER A 478 -28.93 6.18 14.19
CA SER A 478 -28.91 4.78 13.78
C SER A 478 -30.02 3.94 14.46
N PRO A 479 -31.31 4.23 14.22
CA PRO A 479 -32.43 3.54 14.87
C PRO A 479 -32.46 2.02 14.62
N ASN A 480 -31.93 1.54 13.49
CA ASN A 480 -31.89 0.10 13.19
C ASN A 480 -30.83 -0.64 14.02
N LEU A 481 -29.96 0.06 14.74
CA LEU A 481 -29.01 -0.56 15.65
C LEU A 481 -29.73 -1.15 16.87
N LEU A 482 -30.78 -0.50 17.35
CA LEU A 482 -31.49 -0.83 18.59
C LEU A 482 -31.98 -2.29 18.58
N GLN A 483 -32.49 -2.77 17.44
CA GLN A 483 -32.98 -4.15 17.28
C GLN A 483 -31.88 -5.23 17.31
N TYR A 484 -30.60 -4.86 17.16
CA TYR A 484 -29.48 -5.81 17.18
C TYR A 484 -28.76 -5.86 18.52
N VAL A 485 -29.09 -4.96 19.45
CA VAL A 485 -28.48 -4.90 20.77
C VAL A 485 -29.12 -5.96 21.67
N ASP A 486 -28.27 -6.71 22.38
CA ASP A 486 -28.71 -7.76 23.30
C ASP A 486 -29.57 -7.17 24.42
N GLU A 487 -30.55 -7.94 24.91
CA GLU A 487 -31.59 -7.48 25.85
C GLU A 487 -31.04 -6.78 27.10
N GLU A 488 -29.99 -7.34 27.71
CA GLU A 488 -29.36 -6.77 28.91
C GLU A 488 -28.75 -5.38 28.64
N ILE A 489 -28.06 -5.23 27.51
CA ILE A 489 -27.47 -3.95 27.09
C ILE A 489 -28.58 -2.98 26.70
N ARG A 490 -29.64 -3.47 26.05
CA ARG A 490 -30.81 -2.68 25.64
C ARG A 490 -31.49 -2.04 26.84
N GLU A 491 -31.75 -2.78 27.91
CA GLU A 491 -32.34 -2.24 29.14
C GLU A 491 -31.47 -1.14 29.78
N MET A 492 -30.15 -1.24 29.68
CA MET A 492 -29.23 -0.20 30.14
C MET A 492 -29.30 1.04 29.25
N MET A 493 -29.21 0.86 27.93
CA MET A 493 -29.24 1.95 26.96
C MET A 493 -30.58 2.70 26.95
N GLU A 494 -31.71 2.01 27.16
CA GLU A 494 -33.02 2.65 27.28
C GLU A 494 -33.11 3.60 28.49
N LYS A 495 -32.44 3.28 29.61
CA LYS A 495 -32.36 4.18 30.78
C LYS A 495 -31.52 5.42 30.51
N ASP A 496 -30.51 5.28 29.65
CA ASP A 496 -29.64 6.37 29.21
C ASP A 496 -30.17 7.08 27.95
N GLU A 497 -31.45 6.86 27.59
CA GLU A 497 -32.10 7.45 26.40
C GLU A 497 -31.31 7.23 25.10
N TRP A 498 -30.58 6.11 25.00
CA TRP A 498 -29.69 5.78 23.89
C TRP A 498 -28.57 6.80 23.61
N LEU A 499 -28.23 7.63 24.60
CA LEU A 499 -27.16 8.63 24.52
C LEU A 499 -25.84 8.05 25.03
N ILE A 500 -24.83 8.00 24.16
CA ILE A 500 -23.47 7.60 24.54
C ILE A 500 -22.61 8.85 24.72
N LYS A 501 -22.19 9.10 25.96
CA LYS A 501 -21.22 10.16 26.26
C LYS A 501 -19.80 9.68 26.00
N VAL A 502 -19.16 10.25 24.99
CA VAL A 502 -17.74 10.02 24.64
C VAL A 502 -16.91 11.16 25.22
N ASN A 503 -16.15 10.87 26.28
CA ASN A 503 -15.40 11.90 27.00
C ASN A 503 -14.01 12.12 26.38
N PHE A 504 -13.32 13.16 26.85
CA PHE A 504 -11.94 13.49 26.47
C PHE A 504 -11.01 12.28 26.47
N ASN A 505 -11.03 11.48 27.54
CA ASN A 505 -10.14 10.33 27.68
C ASN A 505 -10.46 9.21 26.68
N ASP A 506 -11.74 9.00 26.37
CA ASP A 506 -12.17 7.99 25.40
C ASP A 506 -11.65 8.35 24.01
N ILE A 507 -11.84 9.61 23.59
CA ILE A 507 -11.33 10.10 22.31
C ILE A 507 -9.80 10.05 22.28
N LYS A 508 -9.14 10.45 23.38
CA LYS A 508 -7.69 10.37 23.48
C LYS A 508 -7.18 8.93 23.29
N LEU A 509 -7.83 7.94 23.90
CA LEU A 509 -7.50 6.52 23.74
C LEU A 509 -7.67 6.01 22.31
N MET A 510 -8.58 6.59 21.52
CA MET A 510 -8.73 6.28 20.10
C MET A 510 -7.61 6.87 19.23
N PHE A 511 -7.05 8.02 19.64
CA PHE A 511 -6.00 8.72 18.89
C PHE A 511 -4.59 8.20 19.21
N ASP A 512 -4.28 8.01 20.50
CA ASP A 512 -2.92 7.77 20.96
C ASP A 512 -2.21 6.60 20.26
N PRO A 513 -2.82 5.40 20.12
CA PRO A 513 -2.15 4.28 19.47
C PRO A 513 -1.77 4.56 18.02
N ILE A 514 -2.53 5.42 17.33
CA ILE A 514 -2.29 5.79 15.93
C ILE A 514 -1.21 6.86 15.84
N ILE A 515 -1.28 7.89 16.69
CA ILE A 515 -0.26 8.94 16.75
C ILE A 515 1.11 8.38 17.18
N ASP A 516 1.13 7.46 18.16
CA ASP A 516 2.37 6.86 18.65
C ASP A 516 3.07 6.04 17.54
N ARG A 517 2.30 5.37 16.67
CA ARG A 517 2.84 4.72 15.46
C ARG A 517 3.47 5.74 14.51
N ILE A 518 2.81 6.88 14.26
CA ILE A 518 3.34 7.94 13.40
C ILE A 518 4.65 8.51 13.96
N ILE A 519 4.68 8.79 15.27
CA ILE A 519 5.88 9.27 15.98
C ILE A 519 7.02 8.26 15.80
N ARG A 520 6.75 6.96 15.97
CA ARG A 520 7.75 5.91 15.77
C ARG A 520 8.28 5.89 14.33
N LEU A 521 7.43 6.04 13.32
CA LEU A 521 7.87 6.10 11.91
C LEU A 521 8.80 7.30 11.68
N ILE A 522 8.49 8.45 12.28
CA ILE A 522 9.35 9.64 12.19
C ILE A 522 10.71 9.37 12.84
N TYR A 523 10.75 8.76 14.04
CA TYR A 523 12.02 8.38 14.68
C TYR A 523 12.85 7.47 13.79
N VAL A 524 12.27 6.39 13.26
CA VAL A 524 12.97 5.45 12.36
C VAL A 524 13.49 6.18 11.12
N GLN A 525 12.69 7.06 10.52
CA GLN A 525 13.12 7.84 9.35
C GLN A 525 14.30 8.76 9.70
N LEU A 526 14.30 9.39 10.88
CA LEU A 526 15.37 10.27 11.36
C LEU A 526 16.66 9.49 11.69
N GLU A 527 16.56 8.33 12.33
CA GLU A 527 17.70 7.46 12.66
C GLU A 527 18.45 6.98 11.41
N ASN A 528 17.75 6.82 10.30
CA ASN A 528 18.34 6.43 9.01
C ASN A 528 19.11 7.56 8.31
N ILE A 529 19.06 8.79 8.80
CA ILE A 529 19.73 9.94 8.17
C ILE A 529 21.13 10.12 8.79
N GLN A 530 22.17 10.10 7.96
CA GLN A 530 23.55 10.34 8.41
C GLN A 530 23.84 11.80 8.79
N LYS A 531 23.03 12.75 8.32
CA LYS A 531 23.14 14.20 8.57
C LYS A 531 21.90 14.71 9.31
N ALA A 532 22.04 15.83 10.03
CA ALA A 532 20.91 16.45 10.72
C ALA A 532 19.80 16.91 9.75
N CYS A 533 18.54 16.67 10.15
CA CYS A 533 17.34 17.14 9.45
C CYS A 533 17.02 18.60 9.81
N SER A 534 17.12 19.51 8.85
CA SER A 534 16.92 20.95 9.08
C SER A 534 15.46 21.32 9.31
N ALA A 535 14.55 20.67 8.57
CA ALA A 535 13.13 20.99 8.58
C ALA A 535 12.24 19.75 8.43
N MET A 536 11.03 19.84 8.96
CA MET A 536 9.97 18.86 8.80
C MET A 536 8.66 19.56 8.45
N PHE A 537 8.02 19.09 7.38
CA PHE A 537 6.73 19.58 6.92
C PHE A 537 5.67 18.49 7.05
N LEU A 538 4.57 18.82 7.72
CA LEU A 538 3.38 17.98 7.77
C LEU A 538 2.43 18.37 6.63
N VAL A 539 2.00 17.36 5.86
CA VAL A 539 1.01 17.51 4.78
C VAL A 539 -0.06 16.43 4.89
N GLY A 540 -1.05 16.44 4.01
CA GLY A 540 -2.15 15.48 4.02
C GLY A 540 -3.30 15.92 4.94
N GLY A 541 -4.49 15.39 4.72
CA GLY A 541 -5.70 15.85 5.43
C GLY A 541 -5.66 15.61 6.94
N PHE A 542 -4.99 14.55 7.40
CA PHE A 542 -4.88 14.29 8.85
C PHE A 542 -3.93 15.26 9.54
N SER A 543 -2.97 15.86 8.81
CA SER A 543 -2.06 16.86 9.37
C SER A 543 -2.77 18.11 9.88
N GLU A 544 -4.03 18.37 9.50
CA GLU A 544 -4.81 19.51 9.99
C GLU A 544 -5.31 19.33 11.43
N ASN A 545 -5.40 18.08 11.92
CA ASN A 545 -5.87 17.80 13.27
C ASN A 545 -4.93 18.37 14.33
N LYS A 546 -5.49 19.18 15.25
CA LYS A 546 -4.70 19.91 16.24
C LYS A 546 -4.06 19.02 17.31
N TYR A 547 -4.65 17.87 17.60
CA TYR A 547 -4.04 16.93 18.53
C TYR A 547 -2.79 16.27 17.95
N LEU A 548 -2.87 15.77 16.70
CA LEU A 548 -1.71 15.25 15.97
C LEU A 548 -0.58 16.28 15.88
N GLN A 549 -0.90 17.52 15.47
CA GLN A 549 0.08 18.61 15.40
C GLN A 549 0.78 18.84 16.74
N ARG A 550 0.04 18.81 17.86
CA ARG A 550 0.64 19.04 19.18
C ARG A 550 1.54 17.90 19.58
N ARG A 551 1.09 16.65 19.43
CA ARG A 551 1.88 15.47 19.81
C ARG A 551 3.20 15.42 19.02
N ILE A 552 3.16 15.62 17.70
CA ILE A 552 4.38 15.69 16.88
C ILE A 552 5.29 16.86 17.30
N LYS A 553 4.72 18.05 17.57
CA LYS A 553 5.52 19.19 18.04
C LYS A 553 6.18 18.92 19.40
N GLN A 554 5.46 18.32 20.34
CA GLN A 554 5.99 17.99 21.67
C GLN A 554 7.19 17.06 21.57
N GLU A 555 7.12 16.02 20.74
CA GLU A 555 8.21 15.06 20.56
C GLU A 555 9.42 15.67 19.84
N PHE A 556 9.20 16.42 18.75
CA PHE A 556 10.27 16.74 17.81
C PHE A 556 10.75 18.19 17.81
N CYS A 557 10.12 19.11 18.56
CA CYS A 557 10.55 20.52 18.58
C CYS A 557 11.97 20.75 19.13
N HIS A 558 12.48 19.81 19.94
CA HIS A 558 13.85 19.86 20.45
C HIS A 558 14.89 19.29 19.46
N TYR A 559 14.44 18.46 18.52
CA TYR A 559 15.31 17.79 17.54
C TYR A 559 15.35 18.52 16.20
N ILE A 560 14.23 19.12 15.77
CA ILE A 560 14.09 19.73 14.45
C ILE A 560 13.82 21.23 14.59
N LYS A 561 14.72 22.04 14.03
CA LYS A 561 14.67 23.51 14.07
C LYS A 561 13.39 24.07 13.47
N CYS A 562 12.99 23.57 12.29
CA CYS A 562 11.81 24.05 11.58
C CYS A 562 10.77 22.94 11.43
N LEU A 563 9.78 22.90 12.33
CA LEU A 563 8.64 21.99 12.23
C LEU A 563 7.37 22.78 11.90
N ARG A 564 6.78 22.53 10.73
CA ARG A 564 5.64 23.30 10.22
C ARG A 564 4.57 22.40 9.61
N ILE A 565 3.33 22.87 9.66
CA ILE A 565 2.27 22.36 8.78
C ILE A 565 2.28 23.27 7.56
N SER A 566 2.20 22.68 6.37
CA SER A 566 2.17 23.46 5.14
C SER A 566 0.92 24.34 5.05
N ASP A 567 0.96 25.42 4.27
CA ASP A 567 -0.15 26.36 4.10
C ASP A 567 -1.42 25.70 3.50
N GLN A 568 -1.27 24.75 2.56
CA GLN A 568 -2.38 24.00 1.97
C GLN A 568 -2.10 22.49 2.02
N PRO A 569 -2.11 21.87 3.20
CA PRO A 569 -1.66 20.49 3.37
C PRO A 569 -2.55 19.49 2.61
N ILE A 570 -3.84 19.83 2.42
CA ILE A 570 -4.81 19.02 1.66
C ILE A 570 -4.47 18.97 0.16
N ALA A 571 -4.02 20.07 -0.43
CA ALA A 571 -3.74 20.16 -1.87
C ALA A 571 -2.26 19.95 -2.23
N ALA A 572 -1.39 19.81 -1.23
CA ALA A 572 0.05 19.64 -1.37
C ALA A 572 0.44 18.60 -2.44
N ILE A 573 -0.17 17.42 -2.38
CA ILE A 573 0.13 16.28 -3.27
C ILE A 573 -0.29 16.59 -4.71
N SER A 574 -1.53 17.04 -4.94
CA SER A 574 -2.01 17.33 -6.29
C SER A 574 -1.29 18.52 -6.93
N ARG A 575 -0.94 19.54 -6.13
CA ARG A 575 -0.13 20.69 -6.60
C ARG A 575 1.30 20.29 -6.92
N GLY A 576 1.93 19.49 -6.07
CA GLY A 576 3.26 18.94 -6.31
C GLY A 576 3.32 18.08 -7.56
N ALA A 577 2.28 17.29 -7.83
CA ALA A 577 2.13 16.53 -9.05
C ALA A 577 2.05 17.42 -10.31
N VAL A 578 1.36 18.57 -10.23
CA VAL A 578 1.37 19.56 -11.33
C VAL A 578 2.77 20.11 -11.57
N VAL A 579 3.49 20.52 -10.51
CA VAL A 579 4.87 21.02 -10.63
C VAL A 579 5.76 19.96 -11.28
N TYR A 580 5.61 18.69 -10.88
CA TYR A 580 6.32 17.58 -11.48
C TYR A 580 6.04 17.47 -12.98
N GLY A 581 4.77 17.43 -13.41
CA GLY A 581 4.42 17.35 -14.83
C GLY A 581 4.92 18.54 -15.66
N LEU A 582 4.93 19.75 -15.09
CA LEU A 582 5.52 20.93 -15.72
C LEU A 582 7.05 20.80 -15.90
N SER A 583 7.72 20.15 -14.95
CA SER A 583 9.18 19.90 -14.99
C SER A 583 9.55 18.89 -16.08
N ILE A 584 8.78 17.79 -16.19
CA ILE A 584 8.97 16.75 -17.23
C ILE A 584 8.78 17.34 -18.62
N LYS A 585 7.72 18.13 -18.81
CA LYS A 585 7.41 18.81 -20.07
C LYS A 585 8.53 19.74 -20.53
N SER A 586 9.31 20.29 -19.60
CA SER A 586 10.40 21.22 -19.90
C SER A 586 11.76 20.52 -20.04
N SER A 587 11.79 19.17 -20.00
CA SER A 587 13.01 18.35 -19.95
C SER A 587 13.98 18.72 -18.82
N ASP A 588 13.50 19.40 -17.77
CA ASP A 588 14.25 19.73 -16.57
C ASP A 588 13.60 19.03 -15.38
N CYS A 589 13.83 17.72 -15.27
CA CYS A 589 13.25 16.93 -14.20
C CYS A 589 13.71 17.48 -12.84
N ILE A 590 12.72 17.78 -11.99
CA ILE A 590 12.92 18.32 -10.64
C ILE A 590 13.48 17.28 -9.66
N ILE A 591 13.37 15.99 -10.00
CA ILE A 591 13.95 14.89 -9.25
C ILE A 591 15.32 14.56 -9.87
N SER A 592 16.37 14.65 -9.06
CA SER A 592 17.75 14.36 -9.50
C SER A 592 18.12 12.89 -9.34
N SER A 593 17.67 12.26 -8.25
CA SER A 593 17.99 10.88 -7.91
C SER A 593 16.95 10.26 -6.98
N ARG A 594 16.93 8.93 -6.95
CA ARG A 594 16.09 8.07 -6.10
C ARG A 594 16.96 7.04 -5.38
N VAL A 595 16.50 6.56 -4.23
CA VAL A 595 17.12 5.42 -3.54
C VAL A 595 16.34 4.15 -3.88
N LEU A 596 17.02 3.10 -4.38
CA LEU A 596 16.35 1.87 -4.77
C LEU A 596 15.83 1.09 -3.57
N LYS A 597 14.56 0.67 -3.62
CA LYS A 597 13.90 -0.18 -2.62
C LYS A 597 14.29 -1.65 -2.72
N TYR A 598 14.68 -2.11 -3.90
CA TYR A 598 15.00 -3.51 -4.19
C TYR A 598 16.37 -3.65 -4.85
N THR A 599 16.96 -4.83 -4.72
CA THR A 599 18.06 -5.30 -5.55
C THR A 599 17.47 -5.85 -6.85
N TYR A 600 17.97 -5.41 -8.00
CA TYR A 600 17.54 -5.88 -9.32
C TYR A 600 18.66 -6.68 -9.98
N GLY A 601 18.29 -7.81 -10.57
CA GLY A 601 19.25 -8.74 -11.16
C GLY A 601 18.63 -9.63 -12.22
N ILE A 602 19.47 -10.35 -12.95
CA ILE A 602 19.03 -11.29 -13.99
C ILE A 602 19.35 -12.72 -13.61
N LYS A 603 18.56 -13.65 -14.13
CA LYS A 603 18.86 -15.09 -14.04
C LYS A 603 19.97 -15.46 -15.02
N LEU A 604 21.06 -16.01 -14.49
CA LEU A 604 22.18 -16.52 -15.30
C LEU A 604 22.28 -18.03 -15.19
N CYS A 605 22.53 -18.67 -16.33
CA CYS A 605 22.86 -20.09 -16.41
C CYS A 605 24.38 -20.24 -16.41
N VAL A 606 24.95 -20.79 -15.35
CA VAL A 606 26.40 -20.97 -15.16
C VAL A 606 26.72 -22.43 -14.89
N ASP A 607 27.98 -22.83 -15.08
CA ASP A 607 28.40 -24.19 -14.75
C ASP A 607 28.31 -24.42 -13.23
N TRP A 608 27.78 -25.58 -12.83
CA TRP A 608 27.66 -25.96 -11.43
C TRP A 608 29.06 -26.24 -10.85
N LYS A 609 29.34 -25.74 -9.65
CA LYS A 609 30.63 -25.91 -8.97
C LYS A 609 30.46 -26.55 -7.60
N GLU A 610 31.54 -27.12 -7.09
CA GLU A 610 31.60 -27.66 -5.73
C GLU A 610 31.34 -26.52 -4.72
N GLY A 611 30.24 -26.63 -3.96
CA GLY A 611 29.68 -25.56 -3.13
C GLY A 611 28.25 -25.16 -3.52
N ASP A 612 27.84 -25.40 -4.77
CA ASP A 612 26.44 -25.24 -5.19
C ASP A 612 25.57 -26.40 -4.69
N PRO A 613 24.30 -26.15 -4.28
CA PRO A 613 23.38 -27.21 -3.89
C PRO A 613 23.19 -28.24 -5.01
N ILE A 614 23.25 -29.52 -4.67
CA ILE A 614 23.18 -30.61 -5.65
C ILE A 614 21.79 -30.70 -6.27
N GLU A 615 20.75 -30.39 -5.48
CA GLU A 615 19.35 -30.33 -5.91
C GLU A 615 19.10 -29.24 -6.97
N ARG A 616 19.97 -28.22 -7.06
CA ARG A 616 19.90 -27.15 -8.07
C ARG A 616 20.71 -27.43 -9.33
N LYS A 617 21.38 -28.59 -9.40
CA LYS A 617 22.15 -29.01 -10.57
C LYS A 617 21.21 -29.50 -11.67
N THR A 618 21.24 -28.81 -12.80
CA THR A 618 20.53 -29.23 -14.01
C THR A 618 21.17 -30.48 -14.63
N PHE A 619 20.42 -31.20 -15.46
CA PHE A 619 20.89 -32.37 -16.20
C PHE A 619 22.18 -32.11 -17.01
N TYR A 620 22.38 -30.88 -17.47
CA TYR A 620 23.56 -30.47 -18.25
C TYR A 620 24.75 -30.03 -17.39
N GLY A 621 24.71 -30.26 -16.07
CA GLY A 621 25.78 -29.86 -15.15
C GLY A 621 25.86 -28.35 -14.91
N LYS A 622 24.77 -27.63 -15.13
CA LYS A 622 24.65 -26.17 -14.90
C LYS A 622 23.76 -25.85 -13.70
N VAL A 623 23.77 -24.60 -13.26
CA VAL A 623 22.91 -24.05 -12.21
C VAL A 623 22.42 -22.66 -12.60
N PHE A 624 21.22 -22.29 -12.15
CA PHE A 624 20.67 -20.96 -12.34
C PHE A 624 20.93 -20.08 -11.13
N LYS A 625 21.70 -19.00 -11.29
CA LYS A 625 22.00 -18.05 -10.22
C LYS A 625 21.35 -16.70 -10.46
N PHE A 626 21.06 -16.01 -9.37
CA PHE A 626 20.66 -14.61 -9.39
C PHE A 626 21.92 -13.74 -9.49
N SER A 627 22.01 -12.94 -10.55
CA SER A 627 23.11 -12.02 -10.78
C SER A 627 22.65 -10.59 -10.57
N PRO A 628 22.97 -9.95 -9.44
CA PRO A 628 22.57 -8.56 -9.17
C PRO A 628 23.26 -7.60 -10.15
N LEU A 629 22.47 -6.73 -10.79
CA LEU A 629 22.95 -5.60 -11.61
C LEU A 629 23.08 -4.33 -10.76
N VAL A 630 22.15 -4.12 -9.84
CA VAL A 630 22.16 -2.98 -8.91
C VAL A 630 21.48 -3.39 -7.60
N ARG A 631 22.00 -2.89 -6.47
CA ARG A 631 21.55 -3.30 -5.13
C ARG A 631 20.59 -2.31 -4.50
N LYS A 632 19.72 -2.83 -3.62
CA LYS A 632 18.90 -2.01 -2.71
C LYS A 632 19.77 -0.97 -1.99
N GLY A 633 19.22 0.22 -1.78
CA GLY A 633 19.89 1.34 -1.12
C GLY A 633 20.80 2.17 -2.03
N THR A 634 21.03 1.74 -3.27
CA THR A 634 21.83 2.52 -4.24
C THR A 634 21.08 3.81 -4.62
N VAL A 635 21.79 4.94 -4.57
CA VAL A 635 21.31 6.23 -5.10
C VAL A 635 21.49 6.22 -6.62
N VAL A 636 20.39 6.31 -7.35
CA VAL A 636 20.36 6.23 -8.81
C VAL A 636 19.88 7.55 -9.39
N LYS A 637 20.63 8.10 -10.34
CA LYS A 637 20.20 9.29 -11.09
C LYS A 637 19.14 8.91 -12.13
N VAL A 638 18.23 9.84 -12.44
CA VAL A 638 17.27 9.64 -13.52
C VAL A 638 18.02 9.31 -14.82
N ASP A 639 17.58 8.24 -15.50
CA ASP A 639 18.13 7.70 -16.73
C ASP A 639 19.55 7.08 -16.61
N GLN A 640 20.03 6.85 -15.38
CA GLN A 640 21.28 6.13 -15.16
C GLN A 640 21.13 4.66 -15.57
N VAL A 641 22.11 4.19 -16.35
CA VAL A 641 22.17 2.82 -16.88
C VAL A 641 23.11 1.96 -16.04
N PHE A 642 22.66 0.74 -15.72
CA PHE A 642 23.46 -0.35 -15.16
C PHE A 642 23.44 -1.50 -16.15
N ASN A 643 24.59 -1.99 -16.58
CA ASN A 643 24.67 -3.04 -17.59
C ASN A 643 25.54 -4.22 -17.16
N SER A 644 25.27 -5.36 -17.79
CA SER A 644 26.06 -6.57 -17.73
C SER A 644 26.31 -7.01 -19.17
N SER A 645 27.57 -7.21 -19.51
CA SER A 645 28.01 -7.51 -20.87
C SER A 645 28.47 -8.96 -21.02
N ASN A 646 28.74 -9.36 -22.27
CA ASN A 646 29.29 -10.68 -22.62
C ASN A 646 28.38 -11.87 -22.34
N HIS A 647 27.05 -11.68 -22.36
CA HIS A 647 26.12 -12.80 -22.31
C HIS A 647 26.15 -13.55 -23.64
N ARG A 648 26.46 -14.85 -23.61
CA ARG A 648 26.60 -15.69 -24.80
C ARG A 648 25.51 -16.76 -24.82
N PRO A 649 25.11 -17.25 -26.02
CA PRO A 649 24.24 -18.41 -26.11
C PRO A 649 24.87 -19.61 -25.40
N SER A 650 24.03 -20.42 -24.76
CA SER A 650 24.47 -21.65 -24.07
C SER A 650 24.79 -22.78 -25.05
N ASN A 651 24.32 -22.67 -26.30
CA ASN A 651 24.50 -23.65 -27.38
C ASN A 651 24.80 -22.91 -28.71
N PRO A 652 25.76 -23.34 -29.55
CA PRO A 652 26.10 -22.65 -30.80
C PRO A 652 24.93 -22.47 -31.76
N SER A 653 23.96 -23.37 -31.77
CA SER A 653 22.78 -23.30 -32.66
C SER A 653 21.58 -22.54 -32.06
N GLN A 654 21.70 -22.00 -30.85
CA GLN A 654 20.63 -21.25 -30.18
C GLN A 654 20.24 -20.01 -31.00
N THR A 655 18.95 -19.85 -31.30
CA THR A 655 18.42 -18.75 -32.14
C THR A 655 17.80 -17.61 -31.35
N ALA A 656 17.72 -17.71 -30.02
CA ALA A 656 17.22 -16.65 -29.16
C ALA A 656 17.81 -16.70 -27.76
N LEU A 657 18.02 -15.55 -27.11
CA LEU A 657 18.35 -15.42 -25.69
C LEU A 657 17.14 -14.89 -24.92
N ASN A 658 16.96 -15.32 -23.67
CA ASN A 658 15.92 -14.79 -22.79
C ASN A 658 16.55 -14.26 -21.50
N PHE A 659 16.30 -12.99 -21.20
CA PHE A 659 16.73 -12.33 -19.97
C PHE A 659 15.54 -12.20 -19.03
N ALA A 660 15.49 -13.04 -18.00
CA ALA A 660 14.51 -12.90 -16.92
C ALA A 660 15.04 -11.94 -15.85
N LEU A 661 14.33 -10.83 -15.65
CA LEU A 661 14.63 -9.79 -14.67
C LEU A 661 13.93 -10.11 -13.35
N TYR A 662 14.67 -10.11 -12.26
CA TYR A 662 14.18 -10.38 -10.91
C TYR A 662 14.45 -9.19 -9.99
N ARG A 663 13.66 -9.10 -8.92
CA ARG A 663 13.90 -8.20 -7.78
C ARG A 663 13.89 -8.95 -6.46
N THR A 664 14.49 -8.35 -5.43
CA THR A 664 14.41 -8.84 -4.05
C THR A 664 14.63 -7.73 -3.03
N SER A 665 13.99 -7.83 -1.87
CA SER A 665 14.26 -6.98 -0.70
C SER A 665 15.53 -7.39 0.05
N GLU A 666 16.00 -8.62 -0.15
CA GLU A 666 17.16 -9.17 0.52
C GLU A 666 18.46 -8.61 -0.07
N TYR A 667 19.45 -8.38 0.79
CA TYR A 667 20.74 -7.82 0.35
C TYR A 667 21.62 -8.88 -0.30
N ASN A 668 21.60 -10.10 0.23
CA ASN A 668 22.42 -11.22 -0.22
C ASN A 668 21.51 -12.36 -0.67
N VAL A 669 21.42 -12.54 -1.98
CA VAL A 669 20.69 -13.63 -2.65
C VAL A 669 21.62 -14.22 -3.69
N GLU A 670 21.67 -15.54 -3.78
CA GLU A 670 22.51 -16.24 -4.73
C GLU A 670 21.71 -16.93 -5.84
N TYR A 671 20.46 -17.32 -5.57
CA TYR A 671 19.61 -18.06 -6.50
C TYR A 671 18.23 -17.42 -6.71
N CYS A 672 17.66 -17.59 -7.90
CA CYS A 672 16.40 -16.94 -8.30
C CYS A 672 15.14 -17.57 -7.69
N ASP A 673 15.27 -18.73 -7.06
CA ASP A 673 14.22 -19.51 -6.41
C ASP A 673 14.26 -19.35 -4.87
N GLU A 674 15.14 -18.50 -4.34
CA GLU A 674 15.16 -18.19 -2.91
C GLU A 674 13.90 -17.42 -2.48
N PRO A 675 13.44 -17.59 -1.22
CA PRO A 675 12.33 -16.82 -0.68
C PRO A 675 12.58 -15.32 -0.79
N GLY A 676 11.59 -14.57 -1.29
CA GLY A 676 11.67 -13.11 -1.44
C GLY A 676 12.34 -12.64 -2.74
N VAL A 677 12.60 -13.53 -3.69
CA VAL A 677 13.05 -13.20 -5.05
C VAL A 677 11.87 -13.32 -6.01
N GLU A 678 11.51 -12.22 -6.66
CA GLU A 678 10.31 -12.10 -7.50
C GLU A 678 10.70 -11.84 -8.96
N LEU A 679 10.08 -12.56 -9.89
CA LEU A 679 10.24 -12.34 -11.33
C LEU A 679 9.43 -11.12 -11.77
N LEU A 680 10.09 -10.12 -12.35
CA LEU A 680 9.45 -8.91 -12.87
C LEU A 680 9.04 -9.00 -14.33
N GLY A 681 9.68 -9.89 -15.08
CA GLY A 681 9.44 -10.03 -16.51
C GLY A 681 10.62 -10.62 -17.25
N SER A 682 10.43 -10.84 -18.55
CA SER A 682 11.43 -11.45 -19.42
C SER A 682 11.59 -10.66 -20.72
N LEU A 683 12.84 -10.48 -21.16
CA LEU A 683 13.19 -9.89 -22.45
C LEU A 683 13.80 -10.95 -23.36
N ARG A 684 13.05 -11.34 -24.40
CA ARG A 684 13.52 -12.24 -25.46
C ARG A 684 14.21 -11.47 -26.57
N ILE A 685 15.32 -12.02 -27.06
CA ILE A 685 16.17 -11.45 -28.12
C ILE A 685 16.39 -12.52 -29.16
N ASP A 686 16.24 -12.17 -30.43
CA ASP A 686 16.58 -13.09 -31.51
C ASP A 686 18.07 -13.02 -31.85
N LEU A 687 18.65 -14.19 -32.11
CA LEU A 687 20.03 -14.39 -32.52
C LEU A 687 20.06 -15.16 -33.84
N PRO A 688 19.66 -14.54 -34.97
CA PRO A 688 19.52 -15.23 -36.26
C PRO A 688 20.86 -15.75 -36.81
N ASP A 689 22.00 -15.15 -36.42
CA ASP A 689 23.34 -15.42 -36.95
C ASP A 689 23.99 -16.72 -36.43
N VAL A 690 23.28 -17.84 -36.40
CA VAL A 690 23.74 -19.12 -35.81
C VAL A 690 25.10 -19.61 -36.30
N HIS A 691 25.53 -19.21 -37.50
CA HIS A 691 26.83 -19.52 -38.08
C HIS A 691 28.02 -18.96 -37.25
N LEU A 692 27.80 -17.95 -36.42
CA LEU A 692 28.80 -17.37 -35.51
C LEU A 692 28.95 -18.15 -34.20
N GLY A 693 28.15 -19.20 -33.98
CA GLY A 693 28.25 -20.08 -32.82
C GLY A 693 28.13 -19.32 -31.49
N TYR A 694 29.17 -19.41 -30.64
CA TYR A 694 29.23 -18.71 -29.35
C TYR A 694 29.64 -17.23 -29.43
N ASN A 695 30.13 -16.76 -30.59
CA ASN A 695 30.63 -15.39 -30.79
C ASN A 695 29.48 -14.40 -31.07
N ARG A 696 28.38 -14.55 -30.33
CA ARG A 696 27.18 -13.70 -30.40
C ARG A 696 26.89 -13.17 -29.01
N SER A 697 27.72 -12.23 -28.57
CA SER A 697 27.57 -11.63 -27.24
C SER A 697 26.47 -10.58 -27.24
N VAL A 698 25.68 -10.60 -26.17
CA VAL A 698 24.65 -9.61 -25.89
C VAL A 698 25.01 -8.86 -24.62
N THR A 699 24.78 -7.55 -24.63
CA THR A 699 24.79 -6.72 -23.42
C THR A 699 23.36 -6.52 -22.97
N PHE A 700 23.09 -6.79 -21.69
CA PHE A 700 21.82 -6.46 -21.05
C PHE A 700 22.01 -5.22 -20.17
N GLY A 701 21.06 -4.30 -20.17
CA GLY A 701 21.11 -3.10 -19.35
C GLY A 701 19.76 -2.73 -18.78
N LEU A 702 19.80 -2.12 -17.59
CA LEU A 702 18.67 -1.52 -16.91
C LEU A 702 18.91 -0.02 -16.80
N SER A 703 17.91 0.78 -17.17
CA SER A 703 17.87 2.21 -16.90
C SER A 703 16.70 2.51 -15.99
N PHE A 704 16.97 3.28 -14.93
CA PHE A 704 15.95 3.74 -14.00
C PHE A 704 15.46 5.11 -14.47
N GLY A 705 14.34 5.11 -15.18
CA GLY A 705 13.67 6.33 -15.61
C GLY A 705 13.01 7.06 -14.44
N GLN A 706 12.09 7.96 -14.76
CA GLN A 706 11.44 8.78 -13.73
C GLN A 706 10.62 7.96 -12.73
N MET A 707 9.90 6.93 -13.17
CA MET A 707 9.09 6.00 -12.35
C MET A 707 9.06 4.57 -12.94
N GLU A 708 9.68 4.34 -14.09
CA GLU A 708 9.65 3.08 -14.82
C GLU A 708 11.07 2.52 -14.94
N ILE A 709 11.18 1.19 -14.95
CA ILE A 709 12.45 0.51 -15.24
C ILE A 709 12.41 0.10 -16.70
N SER A 710 13.30 0.66 -17.50
CA SER A 710 13.49 0.20 -18.88
C SER A 710 14.65 -0.76 -18.91
N ALA A 711 14.42 -1.93 -19.49
CA ALA A 711 15.49 -2.86 -19.81
C ALA A 711 15.76 -2.80 -21.30
N PHE A 712 17.03 -2.90 -21.66
CA PHE A 712 17.41 -3.09 -23.04
C PHE A 712 18.40 -4.24 -23.14
N ALA A 713 18.48 -4.78 -24.33
CA ALA A 713 19.55 -5.67 -24.67
C ALA A 713 20.01 -5.42 -26.10
N GLU A 714 21.31 -5.48 -26.28
CA GLU A 714 21.97 -5.10 -27.52
C GLU A 714 22.90 -6.22 -27.97
N ASN A 715 22.69 -6.70 -29.20
CA ASN A 715 23.57 -7.66 -29.83
C ASN A 715 24.84 -6.95 -30.31
N ALA A 716 25.98 -7.33 -29.74
CA ALA A 716 27.26 -6.66 -29.98
C ALA A 716 27.80 -6.88 -31.41
N VAL A 717 27.25 -7.84 -32.16
CA VAL A 717 27.73 -8.18 -33.52
C VAL A 717 27.02 -7.34 -34.57
N ASN A 718 25.70 -7.27 -34.52
CA ASN A 718 24.88 -6.62 -35.54
C ASN A 718 24.27 -5.28 -35.08
N GLY A 719 24.49 -4.88 -33.82
CA GLY A 719 23.98 -3.63 -33.24
C GLY A 719 22.47 -3.62 -32.98
N GLN A 720 21.79 -4.76 -33.15
CA GLN A 720 20.35 -4.85 -32.94
C GLN A 720 20.02 -4.64 -31.47
N LYS A 721 19.19 -3.62 -31.20
CA LYS A 721 18.77 -3.24 -29.85
C LYS A 721 17.30 -3.56 -29.63
N TYR A 722 17.04 -4.31 -28.57
CA TYR A 722 15.71 -4.62 -28.07
C TYR A 722 15.50 -3.81 -26.80
N VAL A 723 14.38 -3.11 -26.70
CA VAL A 723 14.03 -2.32 -25.52
C VAL A 723 12.66 -2.79 -25.06
N THR A 724 12.54 -3.05 -23.76
CA THR A 724 11.26 -3.23 -23.10
C THR A 724 11.21 -2.30 -21.91
N SER A 725 10.05 -1.69 -21.70
CA SER A 725 9.79 -0.98 -20.46
C SER A 725 8.99 -1.91 -19.58
N PHE A 726 9.58 -2.30 -18.46
CA PHE A 726 8.84 -2.90 -17.39
C PHE A 726 8.15 -1.75 -16.66
N SER A 727 6.88 -1.55 -16.98
CA SER A 727 5.93 -1.28 -15.90
C SER A 727 6.05 -2.51 -15.01
N LEU A 728 6.41 -2.39 -13.74
CA LEU A 728 6.74 -3.60 -12.98
C LEU A 728 5.45 -4.40 -12.72
N ASN A 729 5.12 -5.26 -13.67
CA ASN A 729 3.92 -6.07 -13.73
C ASN A 729 4.31 -7.42 -13.13
N ASP A 730 3.71 -7.77 -12.00
CA ASP A 730 3.65 -9.16 -11.55
C ASP A 730 2.36 -9.74 -12.17
N ASP A 731 2.50 -10.31 -13.37
CA ASP A 731 1.52 -11.25 -13.92
C ASP A 731 1.66 -12.57 -13.16
N ASP A 732 0.78 -12.79 -12.20
CA ASP A 732 0.37 -14.12 -11.76
C ASP A 732 -1.14 -14.01 -11.45
N ASP A 733 -1.92 -14.71 -12.29
CA ASP A 733 -3.34 -15.04 -12.09
C ASP A 733 -3.53 -16.01 -10.90
#